data_AF-A0A7S1NY42-F1
#
_entry.id   AF-A0A7S1NY42-F1
#
_cell.length_a   1.000
_cell.length_b   1.000
_cell.length_c   1.000
_cell.angle_alpha   90.00
_cell.angle_beta   90.00
_cell.angle_gamma   90.00
#
_symmetry.space_group_name_H-M   'P 1'
#
loop_
_entity.id
_entity.type
_entity.pdbx_description
1 polymer ?
#
loop_
_entity_poly.entity_id
_entity_poly.type
_entity_poly.pdbx_seq_one_letter_code
_entity_poly.pdbx_strand_id
1 'polypeptide(L)'
;MARSRPFVWLSIHIHLLLAISAFFTSASAQQPGYGSVFPSDSCTADDTNGAAAQQPDHLLSFDTVTLTCIDCTRYDPVAVADASGEACTCPWGYRVVRGWARALSCFPCPDGEAPTLDQSECMACGNGTVYDASVKECVCPAGAVTIERDLSYGLLEGGKACQPCDDPQRTFPGPTQPARVYECVPCGDEHMAYEPTSDPRQPYRCVCDEKAGYRAAGAGCVEQTLYQQVDGTYPVAAATEVIYRDFIDDDDRRELLRSDTLKHLYIWCAVGCIKKRPEDCHCLAHLCALQLYETRATVCRYLDVLNRNSTMRAGAVDPGQLEGLPWVYYRRSNDLVLKDKSVQWEYSFRHDVKNQRLRFWLARYSLEGEWLGWVPLGSHLTLCDGGPTSPTQHSPRWTEFGGSFEQKCEVPLQLILDCGRHPELYDLFIENPKGELIAVPVRVVNLLDFEGEPNKNKRPSDTDDDILVRRFFVCEAVTGRTGAGAYQSADVPQIVRWASKISVEIVTQEDNSRKIYVPVVNLAYSEHRLDAAIFTNQDDSSSSSSSNGGDTSAAAASSSSSHPRVTRSTKRLPAEFRAEFATDSEEFWTVFSSLTGVGGGLAMVLCLYIVMQYYRRNPADPAAGLNPEPAQGFYRAFPPALLCSLRNFFACLGLFVFGWLLIVSSYWLFFYKLQEEPYVLLPSGLMGGSGRAYLPFDVTLILGYCFCFLATLFAILQQSQAFVVVLDREPFHRPVSNVPPSPAMRLSTPIHPSQQQQLPQPSKDEGTRQQQQQQQQQ
;
A
#
# COMPACT_ATOMS: atom_id res chain seq x y z
N MET A 1 74.80 -6.53 -7.53
CA MET A 1 74.01 -5.32 -7.83
C MET A 1 72.76 -5.74 -8.59
N ALA A 2 71.56 -5.35 -8.13
CA ALA A 2 70.32 -5.39 -8.92
C ALA A 2 69.30 -4.43 -8.28
N ARG A 3 68.46 -3.78 -9.10
CA ARG A 3 67.31 -2.96 -8.65
C ARG A 3 66.04 -3.60 -9.17
N SER A 4 65.00 -3.68 -8.34
CA SER A 4 63.60 -3.83 -8.76
C SER A 4 62.71 -2.93 -7.89
N ARG A 5 61.59 -2.45 -8.44
CA ARG A 5 60.81 -1.32 -7.88
C ARG A 5 59.45 -1.78 -7.34
N PRO A 6 59.05 -1.39 -6.12
CA PRO A 6 57.68 -1.55 -5.63
C PRO A 6 56.80 -0.38 -6.11
N PHE A 7 56.39 -0.37 -7.39
CA PHE A 7 55.54 0.70 -7.93
C PHE A 7 54.48 0.24 -8.95
N VAL A 8 54.39 -1.06 -9.26
CA VAL A 8 53.47 -1.60 -10.27
C VAL A 8 52.07 -1.92 -9.71
N TRP A 9 52.00 -2.35 -8.44
CA TRP A 9 50.77 -2.83 -7.81
C TRP A 9 49.68 -1.76 -7.62
N LEU A 10 50.04 -0.47 -7.51
CA LEU A 10 49.07 0.61 -7.30
C LEU A 10 48.24 0.92 -8.56
N SER A 11 48.79 0.65 -9.75
CA SER A 11 48.11 0.95 -11.04
C SER A 11 47.00 -0.03 -11.40
N ILE A 12 47.02 -1.24 -10.84
CA ILE A 12 46.08 -2.32 -11.18
C ILE A 12 44.70 -2.08 -10.51
N HIS A 13 44.68 -1.57 -9.28
CA HIS A 13 43.42 -1.28 -8.56
C HIS A 13 42.62 -0.12 -9.17
N ILE A 14 43.29 0.89 -9.74
CA ILE A 14 42.61 2.06 -10.32
C ILE A 14 41.84 1.69 -11.60
N HIS A 15 42.41 0.82 -12.44
CA HIS A 15 41.72 0.37 -13.65
C HIS A 15 40.54 -0.59 -13.37
N LEU A 16 40.59 -1.36 -12.28
CA LEU A 16 39.48 -2.25 -11.92
C LEU A 16 38.25 -1.47 -11.44
N LEU A 17 38.45 -0.36 -10.73
CA LEU A 17 37.36 0.51 -10.24
C LEU A 17 36.71 1.36 -11.36
N LEU A 18 37.43 1.66 -12.44
CA LEU A 18 36.89 2.38 -13.61
C LEU A 18 36.18 1.48 -14.64
N ALA A 19 36.27 0.15 -14.49
CA ALA A 19 35.60 -0.80 -15.40
C ALA A 19 34.12 -1.07 -15.03
N ILE A 20 33.72 -0.81 -13.78
CA ILE A 20 32.40 -1.19 -13.24
C ILE A 20 31.34 -0.11 -13.49
N SER A 21 31.74 1.15 -13.66
CA SER A 21 30.83 2.29 -13.90
C SER A 21 30.27 2.39 -15.33
N ALA A 22 30.65 1.48 -16.24
CA ALA A 22 30.34 1.56 -17.66
C ALA A 22 29.22 0.61 -18.14
N PHE A 23 28.57 -0.15 -17.24
CA PHE A 23 27.67 -1.26 -17.62
C PHE A 23 26.16 -1.02 -17.38
N PHE A 24 25.75 0.19 -16.98
CA PHE A 24 24.33 0.56 -16.85
C PHE A 24 24.03 1.90 -17.54
N THR A 25 23.58 1.84 -18.79
CA THR A 25 22.81 2.94 -19.43
C THR A 25 22.09 2.45 -20.69
N SER A 26 21.03 3.17 -21.07
CA SER A 26 20.23 3.06 -22.32
C SER A 26 19.54 1.72 -22.65
N ALA A 27 18.23 1.67 -22.42
CA ALA A 27 17.25 0.93 -23.24
C ALA A 27 15.80 1.43 -23.04
N SER A 28 15.55 2.75 -23.10
CA SER A 28 14.19 3.31 -23.01
C SER A 28 13.53 3.39 -24.39
N ALA A 29 12.79 2.34 -24.77
CA ALA A 29 12.03 2.32 -26.03
C ALA A 29 10.67 3.01 -25.86
N GLN A 30 10.51 4.23 -26.38
CA GLN A 30 9.20 4.86 -26.54
C GLN A 30 8.46 4.23 -27.73
N GLN A 31 7.17 3.92 -27.54
CA GLN A 31 6.20 3.73 -28.62
C GLN A 31 5.02 4.70 -28.44
N PRO A 32 4.41 5.20 -29.53
CA PRO A 32 3.37 6.22 -29.46
C PRO A 32 2.04 5.64 -28.97
N GLY A 33 1.34 6.39 -28.13
CA GLY A 33 -0.03 6.06 -27.74
C GLY A 33 -1.01 6.30 -28.89
N TYR A 34 -1.77 5.27 -29.27
CA TYR A 34 -2.97 5.44 -30.08
C TYR A 34 -4.11 5.92 -29.18
N GLY A 35 -4.52 7.18 -29.34
CA GLY A 35 -5.70 7.72 -28.68
C GLY A 35 -6.98 7.25 -29.37
N SER A 36 -7.52 6.10 -28.93
CA SER A 36 -8.88 5.69 -29.29
C SER A 36 -9.89 6.53 -28.51
N VAL A 37 -10.36 7.61 -29.11
CA VAL A 37 -11.56 8.31 -28.65
C VAL A 37 -12.74 7.38 -28.88
N PHE A 38 -13.23 6.75 -27.81
CA PHE A 38 -14.57 6.17 -27.81
C PHE A 38 -15.58 7.33 -27.78
N PRO A 39 -16.61 7.33 -28.65
CA PRO A 39 -17.69 8.30 -28.54
C PRO A 39 -18.42 8.10 -27.20
N SER A 40 -18.94 9.18 -26.64
CA SER A 40 -19.83 9.11 -25.47
C SER A 40 -21.19 8.54 -25.86
N ASP A 41 -21.74 7.67 -25.03
CA ASP A 41 -23.08 7.05 -25.18
C ASP A 41 -24.23 8.04 -24.89
N SER A 42 -24.09 9.31 -25.31
CA SER A 42 -25.03 10.39 -25.07
C SER A 42 -24.98 11.41 -26.21
N CYS A 43 -26.10 11.61 -26.89
CA CYS A 43 -26.23 12.62 -27.95
C CYS A 43 -26.39 14.03 -27.38
N THR A 44 -25.67 14.99 -27.96
CA THR A 44 -25.89 16.43 -27.76
C THR A 44 -26.24 17.10 -29.09
N ALA A 45 -26.82 18.31 -29.04
CA ALA A 45 -27.17 19.06 -30.26
C ALA A 45 -25.99 19.25 -31.27
N ASP A 46 -24.75 19.35 -30.78
CA ASP A 46 -23.54 19.52 -31.60
C ASP A 46 -23.12 18.25 -32.37
N ASP A 47 -23.57 17.05 -31.98
CA ASP A 47 -23.18 15.77 -32.59
C ASP A 47 -23.87 15.49 -33.95
N THR A 48 -24.68 16.43 -34.46
CA THR A 48 -25.57 16.20 -35.60
C THR A 48 -25.01 16.76 -36.92
N ASN A 49 -24.94 15.90 -37.95
CA ASN A 49 -24.42 16.26 -39.27
C ASN A 49 -25.38 17.19 -40.05
N GLY A 50 -25.29 18.50 -39.79
CA GLY A 50 -25.63 19.56 -40.75
C GLY A 50 -27.11 19.89 -40.96
N ALA A 51 -28.02 19.38 -40.13
CA ALA A 51 -29.46 19.71 -40.22
C ALA A 51 -30.20 19.83 -38.88
N ALA A 52 -29.72 19.23 -37.79
CA ALA A 52 -30.41 19.18 -36.49
C ALA A 52 -29.68 19.94 -35.35
N ALA A 53 -28.62 20.70 -35.66
CA ALA A 53 -27.79 21.44 -34.70
C ALA A 53 -28.47 22.69 -34.10
N GLN A 54 -29.81 22.66 -34.00
CA GLN A 54 -30.67 23.64 -33.34
C GLN A 54 -31.84 22.98 -32.57
N GLN A 55 -31.93 21.64 -32.57
CA GLN A 55 -32.91 20.90 -31.77
C GLN A 55 -32.46 20.79 -30.30
N PRO A 56 -33.37 20.89 -29.31
CA PRO A 56 -33.07 20.61 -27.91
C PRO A 56 -32.86 19.11 -27.67
N ASP A 57 -32.00 18.75 -26.71
CA ASP A 57 -31.47 17.38 -26.54
C ASP A 57 -32.55 16.30 -26.30
N HIS A 58 -33.70 16.66 -25.73
CA HIS A 58 -34.82 15.73 -25.48
C HIS A 58 -35.52 15.18 -26.74
N LEU A 59 -35.10 15.62 -27.94
CA LEU A 59 -35.55 15.12 -29.24
C LEU A 59 -34.53 14.19 -29.93
N LEU A 60 -33.36 13.98 -29.33
CA LEU A 60 -32.27 13.17 -29.90
C LEU A 60 -32.11 11.85 -29.13
N SER A 61 -32.09 10.72 -29.85
CA SER A 61 -31.76 9.40 -29.27
C SER A 61 -30.56 8.76 -29.98
N PHE A 62 -29.72 8.04 -29.24
CA PHE A 62 -28.57 7.30 -29.77
C PHE A 62 -28.98 5.90 -30.26
N ASP A 63 -29.03 5.68 -31.58
CA ASP A 63 -29.27 4.35 -32.14
C ASP A 63 -27.98 3.50 -32.04
N THR A 64 -27.95 2.61 -31.06
CA THR A 64 -26.85 1.66 -30.79
C THR A 64 -26.61 0.65 -31.92
N VAL A 65 -27.54 0.50 -32.88
CA VAL A 65 -27.40 -0.38 -34.04
C VAL A 65 -26.69 0.32 -35.21
N THR A 66 -26.88 1.64 -35.36
CA THR A 66 -26.19 2.44 -36.41
C THR A 66 -25.03 3.27 -35.87
N LEU A 67 -24.87 3.37 -34.55
CA LEU A 67 -23.90 4.21 -33.84
C LEU A 67 -24.03 5.70 -34.21
N THR A 68 -25.27 6.20 -34.29
CA THR A 68 -25.58 7.58 -34.68
C THR A 68 -26.74 8.17 -33.88
N CYS A 69 -26.65 9.46 -33.57
CA CYS A 69 -27.77 10.23 -33.06
C CYS A 69 -28.87 10.42 -34.11
N ILE A 70 -30.11 10.16 -33.72
CA ILE A 70 -31.32 10.28 -34.55
C ILE A 70 -32.28 11.27 -33.89
N ASP A 71 -32.79 12.21 -34.68
CA ASP A 71 -33.88 13.11 -34.29
C ASP A 71 -35.22 12.36 -34.36
N CYS A 72 -35.91 12.25 -33.21
CA CYS A 72 -37.18 11.54 -33.08
C CYS A 72 -38.32 12.19 -33.87
N THR A 73 -38.27 13.52 -34.09
CA THR A 73 -39.28 14.24 -34.88
C THR A 73 -39.32 13.82 -36.35
N ARG A 74 -38.26 13.15 -36.82
CA ARG A 74 -38.16 12.55 -38.16
C ARG A 74 -39.12 11.37 -38.37
N TYR A 75 -39.57 10.71 -37.29
CA TYR A 75 -40.58 9.66 -37.36
C TYR A 75 -41.99 10.23 -37.19
N ASP A 76 -42.19 11.08 -36.19
CA ASP A 76 -43.46 11.75 -35.89
C ASP A 76 -43.19 13.12 -35.23
N PRO A 77 -43.85 14.22 -35.67
CA PRO A 77 -43.60 15.56 -35.13
C PRO A 77 -43.78 15.74 -33.62
N VAL A 78 -44.43 14.82 -32.90
CA VAL A 78 -44.54 14.86 -31.42
C VAL A 78 -43.66 13.84 -30.69
N ALA A 79 -42.91 12.98 -31.39
CA ALA A 79 -42.06 11.98 -30.76
C ALA A 79 -40.84 12.60 -30.05
N VAL A 80 -40.47 11.99 -28.92
CA VAL A 80 -39.40 12.44 -28.02
C VAL A 80 -38.44 11.29 -27.71
N ALA A 81 -37.23 11.61 -27.24
CA ALA A 81 -36.33 10.60 -26.69
C ALA A 81 -36.89 10.01 -25.39
N ASP A 82 -36.62 8.74 -25.11
CA ASP A 82 -36.93 8.12 -23.83
C ASP A 82 -36.00 8.59 -22.69
N ALA A 83 -36.29 8.17 -21.46
CA ALA A 83 -35.52 8.58 -20.27
C ALA A 83 -34.06 8.08 -20.27
N SER A 84 -33.73 7.10 -21.11
CA SER A 84 -32.38 6.59 -21.36
C SER A 84 -31.64 7.35 -22.46
N GLY A 85 -32.36 8.03 -23.36
CA GLY A 85 -31.78 8.62 -24.58
C GLY A 85 -31.45 7.59 -25.66
N GLU A 86 -31.94 6.35 -25.56
CA GLU A 86 -31.58 5.23 -26.45
C GLU A 86 -32.66 4.90 -27.50
N ALA A 87 -33.91 5.31 -27.27
CA ALA A 87 -34.98 5.14 -28.26
C ALA A 87 -35.97 6.31 -28.30
N CYS A 88 -36.66 6.44 -29.44
CA CYS A 88 -37.77 7.37 -29.62
C CYS A 88 -39.09 6.76 -29.11
N THR A 89 -39.88 7.57 -28.40
CA THR A 89 -41.18 7.22 -27.81
C THR A 89 -42.23 8.30 -28.06
N CYS A 90 -43.50 7.99 -27.80
CA CYS A 90 -44.56 8.98 -27.86
C CYS A 90 -44.75 9.64 -26.47
N PRO A 91 -45.01 10.96 -26.41
CA PRO A 91 -45.34 11.62 -25.17
C PRO A 91 -46.71 11.14 -24.67
N TRP A 92 -46.93 11.21 -23.36
CA TRP A 92 -48.17 10.77 -22.74
C TRP A 92 -49.41 11.53 -23.25
N GLY A 93 -50.54 10.83 -23.29
CA GLY A 93 -51.75 11.26 -24.01
C GLY A 93 -51.78 10.86 -25.49
N TYR A 94 -50.80 10.08 -25.97
CA TYR A 94 -50.77 9.49 -27.31
C TYR A 94 -50.56 7.97 -27.21
N ARG A 95 -51.12 7.20 -28.16
CA ARG A 95 -50.81 5.79 -28.37
C ARG A 95 -49.78 5.60 -29.49
N VAL A 96 -48.95 4.57 -29.32
CA VAL A 96 -47.83 4.17 -30.18
C VAL A 96 -48.31 3.18 -31.24
N VAL A 97 -48.20 3.55 -32.52
CA VAL A 97 -48.36 2.62 -33.64
C VAL A 97 -46.98 2.38 -34.27
N ARG A 98 -46.53 1.12 -34.31
CA ARG A 98 -45.26 0.73 -34.95
C ARG A 98 -45.51 0.08 -36.31
N GLY A 99 -45.12 0.77 -37.38
CA GLY A 99 -45.18 0.25 -38.75
C GLY A 99 -44.11 -0.82 -39.04
N TRP A 100 -44.29 -1.59 -40.12
CA TRP A 100 -43.41 -2.71 -40.52
C TRP A 100 -41.93 -2.34 -40.78
N ALA A 101 -41.60 -1.04 -40.82
CA ALA A 101 -40.26 -0.51 -41.06
C ALA A 101 -39.64 0.20 -39.84
N ARG A 102 -40.05 -0.16 -38.61
CA ARG A 102 -39.76 0.58 -37.34
C ARG A 102 -40.25 2.04 -37.32
N ALA A 103 -41.10 2.45 -38.26
CA ALA A 103 -41.73 3.77 -38.24
C ALA A 103 -42.60 3.90 -36.98
N LEU A 104 -42.22 4.80 -36.09
CA LEU A 104 -43.00 5.24 -34.95
C LEU A 104 -44.05 6.26 -35.43
N SER A 105 -45.28 6.15 -34.95
CA SER A 105 -46.31 7.17 -35.17
C SER A 105 -47.19 7.31 -33.92
N CYS A 106 -47.48 8.56 -33.55
CA CYS A 106 -48.08 8.93 -32.28
C CYS A 106 -49.49 9.48 -32.51
N PHE A 107 -50.51 8.69 -32.14
CA PHE A 107 -51.91 9.10 -32.31
C PHE A 107 -52.47 9.62 -30.98
N PRO A 108 -52.97 10.87 -30.91
CA PRO A 108 -53.51 11.41 -29.66
C PRO A 108 -54.74 10.60 -29.22
N CYS A 109 -54.87 10.37 -27.91
CA CYS A 109 -56.07 9.77 -27.37
C CYS A 109 -57.25 10.76 -27.39
N PRO A 110 -58.50 10.29 -27.60
CA PRO A 110 -59.71 11.11 -27.51
C PRO A 110 -59.89 11.82 -26.16
N ASP A 111 -60.73 12.86 -26.13
CA ASP A 111 -61.07 13.60 -24.92
C ASP A 111 -61.69 12.67 -23.85
N GLY A 112 -61.02 12.52 -22.70
CA GLY A 112 -61.44 11.62 -21.62
C GLY A 112 -60.87 10.19 -21.70
N GLU A 113 -60.02 9.91 -22.69
CA GLU A 113 -59.24 8.67 -22.79
C GLU A 113 -57.75 8.92 -22.47
N ALA A 114 -57.10 7.91 -21.87
CA ALA A 114 -55.67 7.90 -21.63
C ALA A 114 -55.03 6.64 -22.27
N PRO A 115 -53.78 6.72 -22.74
CA PRO A 115 -53.10 5.56 -23.31
C PRO A 115 -52.83 4.50 -22.23
N THR A 116 -52.74 3.23 -22.63
CA THR A 116 -52.26 2.13 -21.78
C THR A 116 -50.83 2.38 -21.27
N LEU A 117 -50.40 1.67 -20.24
CA LEU A 117 -49.04 1.77 -19.66
C LEU A 117 -47.95 1.43 -20.71
N ASP A 118 -48.25 0.50 -21.61
CA ASP A 118 -47.42 0.16 -22.78
C ASP A 118 -47.64 1.08 -24.00
N GLN A 119 -48.50 2.09 -23.87
CA GLN A 119 -48.99 3.01 -24.90
C GLN A 119 -49.57 2.34 -26.16
N SER A 120 -49.91 1.04 -26.14
CA SER A 120 -50.43 0.34 -27.33
C SER A 120 -51.84 0.78 -27.74
N GLU A 121 -52.71 1.13 -26.79
CA GLU A 121 -54.09 1.54 -27.06
C GLU A 121 -54.52 2.73 -26.19
N CYS A 122 -55.61 3.40 -26.59
CA CYS A 122 -56.29 4.39 -25.76
C CYS A 122 -57.48 3.74 -25.02
N MET A 123 -57.71 4.13 -23.77
CA MET A 123 -58.80 3.63 -22.95
C MET A 123 -59.49 4.79 -22.21
N ALA A 124 -60.82 4.78 -22.20
CA ALA A 124 -61.61 5.71 -21.40
C ALA A 124 -61.31 5.55 -19.90
N CYS A 125 -61.39 6.66 -19.16
CA CYS A 125 -61.39 6.63 -17.70
C CYS A 125 -62.70 6.02 -17.19
N GLY A 126 -62.62 4.77 -16.75
CA GLY A 126 -63.72 3.95 -16.28
C GLY A 126 -63.87 3.97 -14.76
N ASN A 127 -64.43 2.89 -14.22
CA ASN A 127 -65.03 2.85 -12.89
C ASN A 127 -64.04 3.23 -11.76
N GLY A 128 -64.33 4.35 -11.09
CA GLY A 128 -63.53 4.89 -9.99
C GLY A 128 -62.38 5.84 -10.38
N THR A 129 -62.02 5.91 -11.67
CA THR A 129 -60.98 6.83 -12.16
C THR A 129 -61.55 8.20 -12.54
N VAL A 130 -60.68 9.22 -12.62
CA VAL A 130 -60.99 10.54 -13.17
C VAL A 130 -59.93 10.90 -14.22
N TYR A 131 -60.32 11.47 -15.36
CA TYR A 131 -59.35 11.99 -16.32
C TYR A 131 -58.73 13.31 -15.81
N ASP A 132 -57.42 13.33 -15.60
CA ASP A 132 -56.68 14.56 -15.33
C ASP A 132 -55.98 15.05 -16.59
N ALA A 133 -56.50 16.14 -17.16
CA ALA A 133 -56.02 16.74 -18.39
C ALA A 133 -54.62 17.40 -18.28
N SER A 134 -54.09 17.60 -17.06
CA SER A 134 -52.73 18.14 -16.85
C SER A 134 -51.65 17.06 -17.04
N VAL A 135 -51.97 15.81 -16.69
CA VAL A 135 -51.08 14.63 -16.85
C VAL A 135 -51.46 13.75 -18.04
N LYS A 136 -52.66 13.95 -18.61
CA LYS A 136 -53.26 13.13 -19.68
C LYS A 136 -53.30 11.65 -19.30
N GLU A 137 -53.89 11.38 -18.14
CA GLU A 137 -53.94 10.07 -17.51
C GLU A 137 -55.25 9.89 -16.72
N CYS A 138 -55.69 8.64 -16.55
CA CYS A 138 -56.79 8.30 -15.65
C CYS A 138 -56.25 8.09 -14.22
N VAL A 139 -56.59 8.99 -13.31
CA VAL A 139 -56.06 9.03 -11.94
C VAL A 139 -57.03 8.37 -10.94
N CYS A 140 -56.47 7.72 -9.93
CA CYS A 140 -57.20 7.06 -8.86
C CYS A 140 -57.18 7.84 -7.53
N PRO A 141 -58.15 7.61 -6.62
CA PRO A 141 -58.11 8.16 -5.27
C PRO A 141 -56.96 7.54 -4.46
N ALA A 142 -56.52 8.26 -3.41
CA ALA A 142 -55.47 7.80 -2.52
C ALA A 142 -55.79 6.41 -1.91
N GLY A 143 -54.81 5.50 -1.95
CA GLY A 143 -54.96 4.10 -1.54
C GLY A 143 -55.33 3.12 -2.66
N ALA A 144 -55.49 3.59 -3.90
CA ALA A 144 -55.76 2.75 -5.07
C ALA A 144 -54.78 3.00 -6.24
N VAL A 145 -54.62 1.98 -7.08
CA VAL A 145 -53.84 1.97 -8.33
C VAL A 145 -54.75 1.93 -9.54
N THR A 146 -54.28 2.47 -10.67
CA THR A 146 -54.95 2.35 -11.97
C THR A 146 -54.66 0.97 -12.57
N ILE A 147 -55.71 0.20 -12.86
CA ILE A 147 -55.64 -1.07 -13.60
C ILE A 147 -56.30 -0.92 -14.97
N GLU A 148 -55.74 -1.61 -15.97
CA GLU A 148 -56.14 -1.53 -17.38
C GLU A 148 -56.28 -2.90 -18.06
N ARG A 149 -55.81 -3.97 -17.41
CA ARG A 149 -55.89 -5.35 -17.90
C ARG A 149 -56.52 -6.28 -16.87
N ASP A 150 -57.11 -7.37 -17.35
CA ASP A 150 -57.65 -8.46 -16.54
C ASP A 150 -56.58 -9.50 -16.16
N LEU A 151 -56.97 -10.53 -15.39
CA LEU A 151 -56.10 -11.65 -15.02
C LEU A 151 -55.66 -12.53 -16.22
N SER A 152 -56.19 -12.29 -17.41
CA SER A 152 -55.84 -12.94 -18.68
C SER A 152 -54.94 -12.04 -19.56
N TYR A 153 -54.51 -10.87 -19.05
CA TYR A 153 -53.79 -9.79 -19.76
C TYR A 153 -54.60 -9.09 -20.88
N GLY A 154 -55.91 -9.37 -21.02
CA GLY A 154 -56.80 -8.65 -21.92
C GLY A 154 -57.15 -7.27 -21.38
N LEU A 155 -57.44 -6.29 -22.25
CA LEU A 155 -57.83 -4.94 -21.82
C LEU A 155 -59.23 -4.96 -21.16
N LEU A 156 -59.44 -4.14 -20.14
CA LEU A 156 -60.72 -4.04 -19.43
C LEU A 156 -61.81 -3.40 -20.33
N GLU A 157 -62.90 -4.13 -20.59
CA GLU A 157 -64.04 -3.66 -21.40
C GLU A 157 -64.71 -2.39 -20.87
N GLY A 158 -64.55 -2.09 -19.57
CA GLY A 158 -65.10 -0.91 -18.90
C GLY A 158 -64.17 0.32 -18.88
N GLY A 159 -63.03 0.29 -19.59
CA GLY A 159 -61.99 1.31 -19.48
C GLY A 159 -61.05 1.09 -18.29
N LYS A 160 -60.13 2.04 -18.07
CA LYS A 160 -59.22 2.02 -16.91
C LYS A 160 -60.03 2.09 -15.60
N ALA A 161 -59.70 1.29 -14.61
CA ALA A 161 -60.43 1.21 -13.34
C ALA A 161 -59.48 1.36 -12.14
N CYS A 162 -60.01 1.64 -10.95
CA CYS A 162 -59.20 1.71 -9.73
C CYS A 162 -59.31 0.43 -8.90
N GLN A 163 -58.17 -0.19 -8.57
CA GLN A 163 -58.08 -1.27 -7.60
C GLN A 163 -57.47 -0.73 -6.28
N PRO A 164 -58.12 -0.90 -5.12
CA PRO A 164 -57.50 -0.60 -3.83
C PRO A 164 -56.35 -1.58 -3.55
N CYS A 165 -55.30 -1.14 -2.87
CA CYS A 165 -54.20 -2.03 -2.51
C CYS A 165 -54.62 -3.05 -1.44
N ASP A 166 -54.27 -4.33 -1.64
CA ASP A 166 -54.84 -5.46 -0.88
C ASP A 166 -54.49 -5.45 0.61
N ASP A 167 -53.32 -4.90 0.98
CA ASP A 167 -52.96 -4.61 2.38
C ASP A 167 -52.86 -3.09 2.59
N PRO A 168 -53.93 -2.41 3.00
CA PRO A 168 -53.93 -0.96 3.21
C PRO A 168 -53.12 -0.51 4.44
N GLN A 169 -52.49 -1.43 5.18
CA GLN A 169 -51.56 -1.12 6.25
C GLN A 169 -50.09 -1.26 5.83
N ARG A 170 -49.76 -2.12 4.85
CA ARG A 170 -48.36 -2.38 4.43
C ARG A 170 -48.05 -2.06 2.96
N THR A 171 -49.06 -1.87 2.13
CA THR A 171 -48.91 -1.50 0.71
C THR A 171 -49.48 -0.10 0.46
N PHE A 172 -48.81 0.65 -0.41
CA PHE A 172 -49.20 2.01 -0.80
C PHE A 172 -49.16 2.15 -2.33
N PRO A 173 -49.96 3.06 -2.92
CA PRO A 173 -49.84 3.38 -4.35
C PRO A 173 -48.46 4.00 -4.61
N GLY A 174 -47.70 3.43 -5.56
CA GLY A 174 -46.30 3.80 -5.86
C GLY A 174 -46.01 5.28 -6.21
N PRO A 175 -44.72 5.65 -6.32
CA PRO A 175 -44.27 7.05 -6.38
C PRO A 175 -44.89 7.88 -7.50
N THR A 176 -45.52 8.99 -7.12
CA THR A 176 -46.20 9.91 -8.03
C THR A 176 -45.24 10.82 -8.80
N GLN A 177 -44.54 10.28 -9.80
CA GLN A 177 -44.27 11.08 -11.01
C GLN A 177 -45.55 11.09 -11.87
N PRO A 178 -46.01 12.28 -12.30
CA PRO A 178 -47.27 12.79 -11.80
C PRO A 178 -48.45 11.90 -12.21
N ALA A 179 -49.07 11.31 -11.18
CA ALA A 179 -50.25 10.45 -11.19
C ALA A 179 -50.18 9.09 -11.95
N ARG A 180 -49.01 8.61 -12.40
CA ARG A 180 -48.90 7.28 -13.04
C ARG A 180 -48.66 6.17 -12.02
N VAL A 181 -49.73 5.72 -11.38
CA VAL A 181 -49.65 4.79 -10.25
C VAL A 181 -50.36 3.48 -10.57
N TYR A 182 -49.59 2.54 -11.13
CA TYR A 182 -50.07 1.25 -11.65
C TYR A 182 -49.74 0.04 -10.76
N GLU A 183 -48.96 0.23 -9.69
CA GLU A 183 -48.52 -0.84 -8.80
C GLU A 183 -48.63 -0.44 -7.31
N CYS A 184 -49.08 -1.40 -6.49
CA CYS A 184 -49.17 -1.27 -5.04
C CYS A 184 -47.84 -1.73 -4.43
N VAL A 185 -46.99 -0.77 -4.08
CA VAL A 185 -45.65 -1.05 -3.57
C VAL A 185 -45.74 -1.42 -2.08
N PRO A 186 -45.19 -2.57 -1.65
CA PRO A 186 -45.09 -2.90 -0.23
C PRO A 186 -43.98 -2.10 0.45
N CYS A 187 -44.14 -1.79 1.74
CA CYS A 187 -43.01 -1.36 2.56
C CYS A 187 -41.93 -2.45 2.63
N GLY A 188 -40.67 -2.05 2.55
CA GLY A 188 -39.52 -2.96 2.37
C GLY A 188 -39.13 -3.83 3.58
N ASP A 189 -39.77 -3.63 4.73
CA ASP A 189 -39.60 -4.41 5.95
C ASP A 189 -40.98 -4.88 6.44
N GLU A 190 -41.08 -6.11 6.95
CA GLU A 190 -42.38 -6.70 7.30
C GLU A 190 -43.05 -6.13 8.54
N HIS A 191 -42.34 -5.33 9.33
CA HIS A 191 -42.85 -4.60 10.49
C HIS A 191 -43.05 -3.10 10.21
N MET A 192 -42.92 -2.67 8.94
CA MET A 192 -43.33 -1.33 8.51
C MET A 192 -44.80 -1.28 8.12
N ALA A 193 -45.46 -0.22 8.58
CA ALA A 193 -46.76 0.23 8.11
C ALA A 193 -46.64 1.49 7.23
N TYR A 194 -47.62 1.68 6.37
CA TYR A 194 -47.83 2.88 5.57
C TYR A 194 -48.45 3.98 6.45
N GLU A 195 -47.78 5.14 6.50
CA GLU A 195 -48.30 6.39 7.04
C GLU A 195 -48.49 7.41 5.88
N PRO A 196 -49.69 7.97 5.68
CA PRO A 196 -49.92 9.03 4.71
C PRO A 196 -49.26 10.33 5.16
N THR A 197 -48.57 11.02 4.24
CA THR A 197 -47.94 12.33 4.52
C THR A 197 -48.75 13.49 3.94
N SER A 198 -48.41 14.71 4.36
CA SER A 198 -48.96 15.95 3.81
C SER A 198 -48.17 16.54 2.65
N ASP A 199 -47.08 15.89 2.18
CA ASP A 199 -46.30 16.35 1.02
C ASP A 199 -46.87 15.76 -0.30
N PRO A 200 -47.38 16.59 -1.23
CA PRO A 200 -47.86 16.12 -2.54
C PRO A 200 -46.79 15.43 -3.41
N ARG A 201 -45.50 15.55 -3.07
CA ARG A 201 -44.38 14.91 -3.78
C ARG A 201 -43.96 13.57 -3.18
N GLN A 202 -44.32 13.33 -1.92
CA GLN A 202 -44.10 12.06 -1.20
C GLN A 202 -45.33 11.75 -0.35
N PRO A 203 -46.50 11.43 -0.97
CA PRO A 203 -47.78 11.31 -0.26
C PRO A 203 -47.85 10.14 0.73
N TYR A 204 -46.84 9.27 0.74
CA TYR A 204 -46.71 8.13 1.64
C TYR A 204 -45.32 8.07 2.29
N ARG A 205 -45.24 7.42 3.44
CA ARG A 205 -44.00 7.05 4.12
C ARG A 205 -44.17 5.71 4.80
N CYS A 206 -43.16 4.85 4.75
CA CYS A 206 -43.11 3.64 5.58
C CYS A 206 -42.51 3.98 6.95
N VAL A 207 -43.16 3.52 8.02
CA VAL A 207 -42.74 3.69 9.42
C VAL A 207 -42.92 2.38 10.17
N CYS A 208 -42.04 2.07 11.12
CA CYS A 208 -42.17 0.84 11.92
C CYS A 208 -43.39 0.91 12.86
N ASP A 209 -44.08 -0.21 13.06
CA ASP A 209 -45.19 -0.28 14.01
C ASP A 209 -44.69 -0.27 15.47
N GLU A 210 -44.56 0.94 16.03
CA GLU A 210 -44.23 1.15 17.45
C GLU A 210 -45.29 0.57 18.41
N LYS A 211 -46.53 0.27 17.96
CA LYS A 211 -47.57 -0.37 18.79
C LYS A 211 -47.39 -1.89 18.84
N ALA A 212 -46.93 -2.50 17.76
CA ALA A 212 -46.47 -3.89 17.74
C ALA A 212 -45.10 -4.08 18.42
N GLY A 213 -44.45 -3.00 18.86
CA GLY A 213 -43.19 -3.03 19.60
C GLY A 213 -41.94 -2.95 18.73
N TYR A 214 -42.03 -2.43 17.50
CA TYR A 214 -40.91 -2.27 16.59
C TYR A 214 -40.48 -0.80 16.45
N ARG A 215 -39.19 -0.56 16.17
CA ARG A 215 -38.63 0.77 15.94
C ARG A 215 -37.67 0.74 14.74
N ALA A 216 -37.59 1.85 14.02
CA ALA A 216 -36.68 2.00 12.89
C ALA A 216 -35.20 1.92 13.32
N ALA A 217 -34.43 1.12 12.58
CA ALA A 217 -32.97 1.07 12.61
C ALA A 217 -32.46 0.92 11.18
N GLY A 218 -31.78 1.95 10.67
CA GLY A 218 -31.43 2.04 9.25
C GLY A 218 -32.65 2.09 8.36
N ALA A 219 -32.69 1.24 7.34
CA ALA A 219 -33.81 1.09 6.40
C ALA A 219 -34.88 0.08 6.84
N GLY A 220 -34.70 -0.58 7.99
CA GLY A 220 -35.60 -1.63 8.50
C GLY A 220 -36.10 -1.40 9.93
N CYS A 221 -36.78 -2.39 10.48
CA CYS A 221 -37.39 -2.37 11.80
C CYS A 221 -36.77 -3.42 12.74
N VAL A 222 -36.49 -3.01 13.97
CA VAL A 222 -35.98 -3.88 15.04
C VAL A 222 -36.93 -3.89 16.24
N GLU A 223 -36.88 -4.96 17.02
CA GLU A 223 -37.67 -5.09 18.24
C GLU A 223 -37.19 -4.07 19.29
N GLN A 224 -38.11 -3.28 19.85
CA GLN A 224 -37.82 -2.16 20.76
C GLN A 224 -37.11 -2.61 22.06
N THR A 225 -37.35 -3.84 22.50
CA THR A 225 -36.67 -4.48 23.64
C THR A 225 -35.17 -4.67 23.36
N LEU A 226 -34.83 -5.22 22.19
CA LEU A 226 -33.48 -5.50 21.74
C LEU A 226 -32.75 -4.22 21.35
N TYR A 227 -33.45 -3.24 20.75
CA TYR A 227 -32.95 -1.88 20.57
C TYR A 227 -32.45 -1.32 21.91
N GLN A 228 -33.29 -1.33 22.95
CA GLN A 228 -32.96 -0.79 24.27
C GLN A 228 -31.86 -1.58 24.98
N GLN A 229 -31.80 -2.90 24.78
CA GLN A 229 -30.73 -3.74 25.32
C GLN A 229 -29.35 -3.36 24.75
N VAL A 230 -29.25 -3.07 23.44
CA VAL A 230 -27.99 -2.64 22.80
C VAL A 230 -27.68 -1.19 23.21
N ASP A 231 -28.58 -0.25 22.91
CA ASP A 231 -28.37 1.20 23.09
C ASP A 231 -28.13 1.57 24.57
N GLY A 232 -28.73 0.83 25.51
CA GLY A 232 -28.54 1.04 26.95
C GLY A 232 -27.14 0.69 27.49
N THR A 233 -26.33 -0.07 26.76
CA THR A 233 -24.97 -0.48 27.19
C THR A 233 -23.87 -0.08 26.18
N TYR A 234 -24.22 -0.03 24.90
CA TYR A 234 -23.35 0.33 23.78
C TYR A 234 -24.09 1.37 22.92
N PRO A 235 -24.18 2.63 23.40
CA PRO A 235 -25.13 3.60 22.86
C PRO A 235 -24.79 4.03 21.43
N VAL A 236 -25.83 4.20 20.60
CA VAL A 236 -25.71 4.57 19.18
C VAL A 236 -24.86 5.82 19.00
N ALA A 237 -25.03 6.83 19.86
CA ALA A 237 -24.25 8.07 19.82
C ALA A 237 -22.73 7.80 19.80
N ALA A 238 -22.24 6.92 20.67
CA ALA A 238 -20.83 6.53 20.77
C ALA A 238 -20.43 5.40 19.79
N ALA A 239 -21.38 4.79 19.08
CA ALA A 239 -21.13 3.87 17.98
C ALA A 239 -20.99 4.59 16.63
N THR A 240 -21.64 5.74 16.45
CA THR A 240 -21.48 6.59 15.23
C THR A 240 -20.13 7.32 15.15
N GLU A 241 -19.42 7.41 16.26
CA GLU A 241 -18.21 8.21 16.40
C GLU A 241 -16.99 7.51 15.78
N VAL A 242 -16.44 8.11 14.72
CA VAL A 242 -15.24 7.65 14.00
C VAL A 242 -14.13 8.67 14.21
N ILE A 243 -12.97 8.21 14.68
CA ILE A 243 -11.78 9.04 14.90
C ILE A 243 -10.84 8.85 13.71
N TYR A 244 -10.45 9.97 13.10
CA TYR A 244 -9.43 10.07 12.06
C TYR A 244 -8.20 10.75 12.67
N ARG A 245 -7.01 10.28 12.29
CA ARG A 245 -5.71 10.60 12.91
C ARG A 245 -4.49 10.28 12.03
N ASP A 246 -4.68 9.61 10.90
CA ASP A 246 -3.60 9.13 10.01
C ASP A 246 -3.59 9.96 8.71
N PHE A 247 -3.64 11.30 8.86
CA PHE A 247 -3.79 12.24 7.75
C PHE A 247 -2.48 12.50 7.01
N ILE A 248 -2.44 12.25 5.70
CA ILE A 248 -1.21 12.38 4.89
C ILE A 248 -0.65 13.80 4.83
N ASP A 249 -1.53 14.81 4.91
CA ASP A 249 -1.13 16.21 4.81
C ASP A 249 -0.82 16.84 6.21
N ASP A 250 -1.05 16.13 7.34
CA ASP A 250 -0.87 16.64 8.72
C ASP A 250 -0.89 15.52 9.79
N ASP A 251 0.29 15.03 10.21
CA ASP A 251 0.46 13.92 11.20
C ASP A 251 -0.10 14.23 12.61
N ASP A 252 -0.21 15.51 13.01
CA ASP A 252 -0.72 15.91 14.33
C ASP A 252 -2.26 16.05 14.33
N ARG A 253 -2.89 16.07 13.15
CA ARG A 253 -4.33 16.26 12.99
C ARG A 253 -5.13 15.11 13.59
N ARG A 254 -6.13 15.44 14.39
CA ARG A 254 -7.15 14.48 14.86
C ARG A 254 -8.54 15.05 14.65
N GLU A 255 -9.44 14.25 14.10
CA GLU A 255 -10.80 14.67 13.78
C GLU A 255 -11.82 13.61 14.16
N LEU A 256 -12.97 14.04 14.71
CA LEU A 256 -14.06 13.19 15.13
C LEU A 256 -15.29 13.49 14.26
N LEU A 257 -15.73 12.52 13.46
CA LEU A 257 -17.00 12.61 12.73
C LEU A 257 -18.04 11.65 13.32
N ARG A 258 -19.32 11.99 13.17
CA ARG A 258 -20.43 11.07 13.41
C ARG A 258 -20.94 10.55 12.07
N SER A 259 -20.59 9.31 11.77
CA SER A 259 -20.91 8.65 10.51
C SER A 259 -22.39 8.29 10.43
N ASP A 260 -23.07 8.72 9.36
CA ASP A 260 -24.45 8.30 9.11
C ASP A 260 -24.51 6.82 8.67
N THR A 261 -23.43 6.29 8.07
CA THR A 261 -23.30 4.86 7.73
C THR A 261 -23.34 3.98 8.99
N LEU A 262 -22.52 4.29 10.00
CA LEU A 262 -22.54 3.53 11.27
C LEU A 262 -23.87 3.75 12.00
N LYS A 263 -24.46 4.95 11.91
CA LYS A 263 -25.80 5.25 12.46
C LYS A 263 -26.90 4.41 11.82
N HIS A 264 -26.80 4.16 10.51
CA HIS A 264 -27.75 3.40 9.73
C HIS A 264 -27.64 1.90 10.04
N LEU A 265 -26.43 1.35 10.01
CA LEU A 265 -26.21 -0.10 10.07
C LEU A 265 -26.07 -0.66 11.51
N TYR A 266 -25.55 0.10 12.48
CA TYR A 266 -25.09 -0.47 13.76
C TYR A 266 -26.18 -1.23 14.53
N ILE A 267 -27.35 -0.63 14.76
CA ILE A 267 -28.41 -1.29 15.54
C ILE A 267 -29.07 -2.43 14.77
N TRP A 268 -29.26 -2.28 13.45
CA TRP A 268 -29.79 -3.34 12.60
C TRP A 268 -28.91 -4.59 12.70
N CYS A 269 -27.61 -4.42 12.47
CA CYS A 269 -26.64 -5.51 12.49
C CYS A 269 -26.39 -6.06 13.92
N ALA A 270 -26.47 -5.22 14.95
CA ALA A 270 -26.41 -5.67 16.35
C ALA A 270 -27.61 -6.55 16.73
N VAL A 271 -28.84 -6.09 16.48
CA VAL A 271 -30.07 -6.83 16.83
C VAL A 271 -30.22 -8.09 15.96
N GLY A 272 -29.89 -8.02 14.67
CA GLY A 272 -29.86 -9.18 13.79
C GLY A 272 -28.84 -10.23 14.23
N CYS A 273 -27.67 -9.82 14.73
CA CYS A 273 -26.69 -10.74 15.29
C CYS A 273 -27.14 -11.35 16.63
N ILE A 274 -27.85 -10.62 17.51
CA ILE A 274 -28.53 -11.22 18.68
C ILE A 274 -29.53 -12.30 18.23
N LYS A 275 -30.28 -12.04 17.15
CA LYS A 275 -31.18 -13.02 16.51
C LYS A 275 -30.46 -14.13 15.73
N LYS A 276 -29.12 -14.20 15.80
CA LYS A 276 -28.24 -15.22 15.17
C LYS A 276 -28.32 -15.29 13.64
N ARG A 277 -28.67 -14.18 12.97
CA ARG A 277 -28.54 -14.08 11.51
C ARG A 277 -27.05 -13.84 11.16
N PRO A 278 -26.37 -14.72 10.40
CA PRO A 278 -24.92 -14.62 10.19
C PRO A 278 -24.47 -13.37 9.43
N GLU A 279 -25.27 -12.92 8.47
CA GLU A 279 -25.04 -11.71 7.67
C GLU A 279 -24.95 -10.46 8.56
N ASP A 280 -25.90 -10.26 9.48
CA ASP A 280 -25.86 -9.14 10.43
C ASP A 280 -24.63 -9.20 11.36
N CYS A 281 -24.22 -10.40 11.78
CA CYS A 281 -22.97 -10.54 12.53
C CYS A 281 -21.76 -10.14 11.65
N HIS A 282 -21.72 -10.54 10.38
CA HIS A 282 -20.70 -10.11 9.43
C HIS A 282 -20.72 -8.58 9.25
N CYS A 283 -21.87 -7.94 9.05
CA CYS A 283 -22.02 -6.49 9.03
C CYS A 283 -21.46 -5.83 10.30
N LEU A 284 -21.83 -6.32 11.49
CA LEU A 284 -21.32 -5.78 12.76
C LEU A 284 -19.78 -5.89 12.84
N ALA A 285 -19.21 -6.95 12.28
CA ALA A 285 -17.77 -7.12 12.16
C ALA A 285 -17.13 -6.21 11.09
N HIS A 286 -17.85 -5.87 10.02
CA HIS A 286 -17.42 -4.88 9.02
C HIS A 286 -17.40 -3.47 9.60
N LEU A 287 -18.42 -3.09 10.39
CA LEU A 287 -18.45 -1.80 11.09
C LEU A 287 -17.30 -1.67 12.12
N CYS A 288 -16.81 -2.78 12.68
CA CYS A 288 -15.58 -2.79 13.47
C CYS A 288 -14.31 -2.72 12.62
N ALA A 289 -14.26 -3.40 11.46
CA ALA A 289 -13.15 -3.28 10.52
C ALA A 289 -12.98 -1.82 10.03
N LEU A 290 -14.08 -1.12 9.72
CA LEU A 290 -14.11 0.31 9.39
C LEU A 290 -13.67 1.25 10.53
N GLN A 291 -13.62 0.75 11.76
CA GLN A 291 -13.04 1.44 12.93
C GLN A 291 -11.58 0.97 13.20
N LEU A 292 -10.94 0.35 12.21
CA LEU A 292 -9.58 -0.19 12.26
C LEU A 292 -9.31 -1.14 13.45
N TYR A 293 -10.37 -1.83 13.91
CA TYR A 293 -10.36 -2.69 15.10
C TYR A 293 -9.98 -1.97 16.41
N GLU A 294 -10.11 -0.63 16.48
CA GLU A 294 -9.85 0.12 17.71
C GLU A 294 -10.73 -0.37 18.86
N THR A 295 -10.10 -0.89 19.92
CA THR A 295 -10.78 -1.55 21.05
C THR A 295 -11.64 -0.60 21.87
N ARG A 296 -11.35 0.71 21.75
CA ARG A 296 -12.10 1.82 22.35
C ARG A 296 -13.41 2.10 21.60
N ALA A 297 -13.52 1.73 20.32
CA ALA A 297 -14.71 1.95 19.52
C ALA A 297 -15.87 1.07 20.02
N THR A 298 -17.02 1.70 20.27
CA THR A 298 -18.21 1.04 20.86
C THR A 298 -18.65 -0.20 20.08
N VAL A 299 -18.54 -0.16 18.74
CA VAL A 299 -18.86 -1.28 17.83
C VAL A 299 -17.93 -2.48 18.06
N CYS A 300 -16.61 -2.28 18.05
CA CYS A 300 -15.63 -3.34 18.27
C CYS A 300 -15.73 -3.95 19.66
N ARG A 301 -15.90 -3.11 20.69
CA ARG A 301 -16.10 -3.55 22.07
C ARG A 301 -17.36 -4.41 22.23
N TYR A 302 -18.45 -4.06 21.53
CA TYR A 302 -19.68 -4.84 21.53
C TYR A 302 -19.50 -6.20 20.83
N LEU A 303 -18.88 -6.21 19.65
CA LEU A 303 -18.57 -7.42 18.88
C LEU A 303 -17.70 -8.41 19.66
N ASP A 304 -16.63 -7.92 20.30
CA ASP A 304 -15.76 -8.78 21.11
C ASP A 304 -16.51 -9.36 22.33
N VAL A 305 -17.39 -8.58 22.98
CA VAL A 305 -18.23 -9.08 24.08
C VAL A 305 -19.24 -10.13 23.61
N LEU A 306 -19.85 -9.98 22.43
CA LEU A 306 -20.64 -11.06 21.81
C LEU A 306 -19.78 -12.31 21.59
N ASN A 307 -18.58 -12.14 21.02
CA ASN A 307 -17.64 -13.23 20.77
C ASN A 307 -17.04 -13.83 22.06
N ARG A 308 -17.04 -13.15 23.22
CA ARG A 308 -16.58 -13.72 24.51
C ARG A 308 -17.70 -14.41 25.28
N ASN A 309 -18.92 -13.88 25.22
CA ASN A 309 -20.08 -14.44 25.93
C ASN A 309 -20.81 -15.54 25.13
N SER A 310 -20.43 -15.76 23.88
CA SER A 310 -20.96 -16.81 23.03
C SER A 310 -20.73 -18.21 23.61
N THR A 311 -21.79 -19.00 23.70
CA THR A 311 -21.75 -20.44 24.03
C THR A 311 -21.63 -21.32 22.78
N MET A 312 -21.42 -20.72 21.59
CA MET A 312 -21.23 -21.46 20.34
C MET A 312 -19.92 -22.24 20.35
N ARG A 313 -19.85 -23.28 19.53
CA ARG A 313 -18.67 -24.15 19.47
C ARG A 313 -17.47 -23.41 18.86
N ALA A 314 -16.33 -23.43 19.55
CA ALA A 314 -15.06 -22.99 18.99
C ALA A 314 -14.53 -24.01 17.97
N GLY A 315 -14.00 -23.50 16.86
CA GLY A 315 -13.44 -24.28 15.77
C GLY A 315 -12.08 -24.89 16.08
N ALA A 316 -11.63 -25.80 15.22
CA ALA A 316 -10.36 -26.49 15.39
C ALA A 316 -9.14 -25.59 15.09
N VAL A 317 -9.32 -24.49 14.35
CA VAL A 317 -8.22 -23.64 13.85
C VAL A 317 -7.94 -22.44 14.76
N ASP A 318 -8.91 -21.90 15.49
CA ASP A 318 -8.69 -20.84 16.49
C ASP A 318 -9.88 -20.72 17.49
N PRO A 319 -9.66 -20.35 18.77
CA PRO A 319 -10.76 -20.12 19.73
C PRO A 319 -11.72 -18.98 19.36
N GLY A 320 -11.30 -18.05 18.50
CA GLY A 320 -12.14 -17.01 17.89
C GLY A 320 -12.95 -17.51 16.69
N GLN A 321 -12.69 -18.72 16.18
CA GLN A 321 -13.46 -19.35 15.11
C GLN A 321 -14.78 -19.94 15.65
N LEU A 322 -15.69 -19.09 16.09
CA LEU A 322 -16.96 -19.51 16.71
C LEU A 322 -18.02 -19.84 15.65
N GLU A 323 -18.68 -21.00 15.80
CA GLU A 323 -19.75 -21.43 14.91
C GLU A 323 -20.89 -20.39 14.86
N GLY A 324 -21.31 -19.99 13.66
CA GLY A 324 -22.35 -18.98 13.44
C GLY A 324 -21.92 -17.52 13.69
N LEU A 325 -20.65 -17.25 13.99
CA LEU A 325 -20.11 -15.91 14.22
C LEU A 325 -18.91 -15.61 13.29
N PRO A 326 -18.68 -14.33 12.93
CA PRO A 326 -17.57 -13.93 12.07
C PRO A 326 -16.23 -14.05 12.80
N TRP A 327 -15.39 -14.97 12.36
CA TRP A 327 -14.02 -15.10 12.85
C TRP A 327 -13.15 -13.94 12.36
N VAL A 328 -13.12 -12.82 13.09
CA VAL A 328 -12.30 -11.64 12.72
C VAL A 328 -11.05 -11.42 13.55
N TYR A 329 -10.96 -12.00 14.76
CA TYR A 329 -9.77 -11.95 15.62
C TYR A 329 -9.15 -13.34 15.74
N TYR A 330 -7.82 -13.44 15.73
CA TYR A 330 -7.14 -14.61 16.27
C TYR A 330 -7.14 -14.53 17.81
N ARG A 331 -7.27 -15.68 18.48
CA ARG A 331 -7.28 -15.78 19.96
C ARG A 331 -6.31 -16.83 20.51
N ARG A 332 -5.44 -17.39 19.67
CA ARG A 332 -4.20 -18.09 20.06
C ARG A 332 -3.10 -17.07 20.38
N SER A 333 -2.01 -17.53 21.00
CA SER A 333 -0.80 -16.72 21.13
C SER A 333 -0.19 -16.42 19.76
N ASN A 334 0.41 -15.24 19.61
CA ASN A 334 0.89 -14.76 18.30
C ASN A 334 1.96 -15.68 17.70
N ASP A 335 2.83 -16.30 18.50
CA ASP A 335 3.72 -17.40 18.08
C ASP A 335 3.02 -18.49 17.25
N LEU A 336 1.83 -18.96 17.70
CA LEU A 336 1.10 -20.05 17.05
C LEU A 336 0.39 -19.62 15.76
N VAL A 337 0.26 -18.31 15.53
CA VAL A 337 -0.37 -17.72 14.33
C VAL A 337 0.72 -17.34 13.32
N LEU A 338 1.76 -16.64 13.78
CA LEU A 338 2.89 -16.16 12.97
C LEU A 338 3.82 -17.31 12.54
N LYS A 339 3.95 -18.38 13.36
CA LYS A 339 4.70 -19.59 13.03
C LYS A 339 3.80 -20.79 12.68
N ASP A 340 2.58 -20.55 12.17
CA ASP A 340 1.70 -21.62 11.68
C ASP A 340 2.31 -22.33 10.46
N LYS A 341 2.48 -23.65 10.57
CA LYS A 341 3.07 -24.53 9.54
C LYS A 341 2.04 -25.22 8.65
N SER A 342 0.78 -24.77 8.65
CA SER A 342 -0.31 -25.39 7.89
C SER A 342 -0.10 -25.41 6.36
N VAL A 343 0.74 -24.51 5.83
CA VAL A 343 1.13 -24.49 4.40
C VAL A 343 2.02 -25.69 4.07
N GLN A 344 1.50 -26.59 3.23
CA GLN A 344 2.13 -27.86 2.85
C GLN A 344 2.88 -27.80 1.51
N TRP A 345 2.82 -26.68 0.77
CA TRP A 345 3.58 -26.51 -0.47
C TRP A 345 5.09 -26.54 -0.22
N GLU A 346 5.82 -27.15 -1.15
CA GLU A 346 7.27 -27.07 -1.25
C GLU A 346 7.64 -26.26 -2.49
N TYR A 347 8.45 -25.22 -2.27
CA TYR A 347 8.87 -24.23 -3.27
C TYR A 347 10.34 -24.43 -3.67
N SER A 348 10.69 -24.02 -4.89
CA SER A 348 12.04 -24.11 -5.45
C SER A 348 12.23 -23.04 -6.53
N PHE A 349 13.48 -22.61 -6.75
CA PHE A 349 13.84 -21.68 -7.83
C PHE A 349 14.07 -22.38 -9.17
N ARG A 350 14.08 -23.72 -9.20
CA ARG A 350 14.28 -24.48 -10.43
C ARG A 350 13.07 -24.37 -11.36
N HIS A 351 13.32 -23.99 -12.61
CA HIS A 351 12.26 -23.84 -13.61
C HIS A 351 11.53 -25.15 -13.99
N ASP A 352 12.04 -26.33 -13.62
CA ASP A 352 11.37 -27.62 -13.85
C ASP A 352 10.36 -28.00 -12.76
N VAL A 353 10.36 -27.33 -11.61
CA VAL A 353 9.43 -27.56 -10.51
C VAL A 353 8.15 -26.72 -10.69
N LYS A 354 6.98 -27.35 -10.58
CA LYS A 354 5.66 -26.72 -10.88
C LYS A 354 5.20 -25.63 -9.89
N ASN A 355 5.95 -25.40 -8.81
CA ASN A 355 5.51 -24.65 -7.63
C ASN A 355 6.28 -23.32 -7.48
N GLN A 356 6.44 -22.56 -8.56
CA GLN A 356 7.18 -21.28 -8.56
C GLN A 356 6.35 -20.07 -8.09
N ARG A 357 5.03 -20.24 -7.84
CA ARG A 357 4.13 -19.16 -7.41
C ARG A 357 3.22 -19.58 -6.25
N LEU A 358 3.00 -18.65 -5.31
CA LEU A 358 1.98 -18.75 -4.28
C LEU A 358 0.59 -18.55 -4.89
N ARG A 359 -0.41 -19.29 -4.40
CA ARG A 359 -1.80 -19.17 -4.83
C ARG A 359 -2.64 -18.61 -3.70
N PHE A 360 -3.22 -17.44 -3.92
CA PHE A 360 -4.05 -16.76 -2.94
C PHE A 360 -5.49 -16.62 -3.44
N TRP A 361 -6.42 -16.63 -2.50
CA TRP A 361 -7.86 -16.47 -2.71
C TRP A 361 -8.41 -15.43 -1.75
N LEU A 362 -9.38 -14.64 -2.21
CA LEU A 362 -10.14 -13.72 -1.38
C LEU A 362 -11.57 -14.27 -1.19
N ALA A 363 -12.06 -14.27 0.04
CA ALA A 363 -13.50 -14.26 0.28
C ALA A 363 -13.96 -12.80 0.31
N ARG A 364 -14.96 -12.46 -0.51
CA ARG A 364 -15.49 -11.09 -0.68
C ARG A 364 -16.78 -10.92 0.10
N TYR A 365 -16.99 -9.74 0.67
CA TYR A 365 -18.22 -9.42 1.41
C TYR A 365 -18.68 -7.98 1.13
N SER A 366 -20.00 -7.76 1.11
CA SER A 366 -20.57 -6.41 1.11
C SER A 366 -20.45 -5.78 2.49
N LEU A 367 -20.58 -4.46 2.57
CA LEU A 367 -20.61 -3.74 3.85
C LEU A 367 -21.74 -4.25 4.75
N GLU A 368 -22.89 -4.51 4.15
CA GLU A 368 -24.15 -4.97 4.74
C GLU A 368 -24.10 -6.42 5.24
N GLY A 369 -22.99 -7.16 5.02
CA GLY A 369 -22.76 -8.48 5.60
C GLY A 369 -22.92 -9.66 4.65
N GLU A 370 -23.38 -9.43 3.42
CA GLU A 370 -23.55 -10.46 2.39
C GLU A 370 -22.19 -11.04 1.97
N TRP A 371 -22.15 -12.34 1.64
CA TRP A 371 -20.96 -12.98 1.09
C TRP A 371 -20.99 -13.01 -0.44
N LEU A 372 -20.13 -12.22 -1.07
CA LEU A 372 -20.04 -12.01 -2.52
C LEU A 372 -19.20 -13.08 -3.25
N GLY A 373 -18.90 -14.20 -2.58
CA GLY A 373 -18.20 -15.36 -3.17
C GLY A 373 -16.69 -15.43 -2.93
N TRP A 374 -16.06 -16.40 -3.60
CA TRP A 374 -14.62 -16.60 -3.68
C TRP A 374 -14.07 -16.03 -5.01
N VAL A 375 -12.91 -15.37 -4.97
CA VAL A 375 -12.17 -14.99 -6.18
C VAL A 375 -10.67 -15.31 -6.03
N PRO A 376 -9.97 -15.79 -7.06
CA PRO A 376 -8.51 -15.89 -7.03
C PRO A 376 -7.89 -14.49 -7.00
N LEU A 377 -6.74 -14.34 -6.33
CA LEU A 377 -6.11 -13.04 -6.14
C LEU A 377 -5.47 -12.50 -7.42
N GLY A 378 -6.19 -11.59 -8.08
CA GLY A 378 -5.69 -10.60 -9.05
C GLY A 378 -5.13 -9.33 -8.38
N SER A 379 -5.11 -8.20 -9.11
CA SER A 379 -4.59 -6.90 -8.60
C SER A 379 -5.45 -6.18 -7.55
N HIS A 380 -6.41 -6.86 -6.89
CA HIS A 380 -7.29 -6.27 -5.87
C HIS A 380 -6.54 -5.49 -4.77
N LEU A 381 -5.35 -5.98 -4.37
CA LEU A 381 -4.51 -5.37 -3.33
C LEU A 381 -3.51 -4.34 -3.87
N THR A 382 -3.27 -4.27 -5.18
CA THR A 382 -2.34 -3.31 -5.78
C THR A 382 -3.11 -2.11 -6.34
N LEU A 383 -3.35 -1.10 -5.49
CA LEU A 383 -3.97 0.18 -5.89
C LEU A 383 -3.28 0.83 -7.11
N CYS A 384 -1.96 0.64 -7.25
CA CYS A 384 -1.18 1.10 -8.41
C CYS A 384 -1.58 0.43 -9.74
N ASP A 385 -2.17 -0.76 -9.71
CA ASP A 385 -2.63 -1.54 -10.87
C ASP A 385 -4.18 -1.48 -11.01
N GLY A 386 -4.79 -0.37 -10.57
CA GLY A 386 -6.24 -0.17 -10.59
C GLY A 386 -6.99 -0.71 -9.37
N GLY A 387 -6.33 -1.46 -8.48
CA GLY A 387 -6.92 -1.94 -7.22
C GLY A 387 -8.22 -2.75 -7.40
N PRO A 388 -9.20 -2.63 -6.48
CA PRO A 388 -10.41 -3.43 -6.52
C PRO A 388 -11.46 -2.95 -7.55
N THR A 389 -11.34 -1.75 -8.14
CA THR A 389 -12.31 -1.28 -9.14
C THR A 389 -12.06 -1.87 -10.54
N SER A 390 -10.84 -2.32 -10.83
CA SER A 390 -10.47 -2.94 -12.10
C SER A 390 -9.43 -4.06 -11.90
N PRO A 391 -9.77 -5.14 -11.16
CA PRO A 391 -8.82 -6.18 -10.83
C PRO A 391 -8.45 -7.01 -12.07
N THR A 392 -7.15 -7.07 -12.36
CA THR A 392 -6.60 -7.90 -13.44
C THR A 392 -6.75 -9.38 -13.09
N GLN A 393 -7.17 -10.20 -14.07
CA GLN A 393 -7.33 -11.66 -13.89
C GLN A 393 -6.00 -12.44 -13.81
N HIS A 394 -4.86 -11.77 -13.98
CA HIS A 394 -3.54 -12.39 -13.94
C HIS A 394 -3.00 -12.45 -12.52
N SER A 395 -2.34 -13.56 -12.15
CA SER A 395 -1.65 -13.68 -10.87
C SER A 395 -0.59 -12.58 -10.70
N PRO A 396 -0.62 -11.78 -9.63
CA PRO A 396 0.36 -10.71 -9.39
C PRO A 396 1.80 -11.23 -9.37
N ARG A 397 2.73 -10.44 -9.94
CA ARG A 397 4.14 -10.83 -10.06
C ARG A 397 4.81 -11.11 -8.71
N TRP A 398 4.39 -10.44 -7.65
CA TRP A 398 4.90 -10.62 -6.29
C TRP A 398 4.61 -12.01 -5.70
N THR A 399 3.72 -12.80 -6.31
CA THR A 399 3.47 -14.20 -5.90
C THR A 399 4.60 -15.15 -6.33
N GLU A 400 5.56 -14.71 -7.15
CA GLU A 400 6.72 -15.51 -7.57
C GLU A 400 7.71 -15.73 -6.42
N PHE A 401 7.90 -17.00 -6.04
CA PHE A 401 8.57 -17.38 -4.79
C PHE A 401 10.03 -16.89 -4.72
N GLY A 402 10.36 -16.18 -3.63
CA GLY A 402 11.68 -15.59 -3.39
C GLY A 402 11.92 -14.25 -4.11
N GLY A 403 10.99 -13.81 -4.96
CA GLY A 403 11.04 -12.52 -5.65
C GLY A 403 10.41 -11.40 -4.83
N SER A 404 11.16 -10.81 -3.89
CA SER A 404 10.69 -9.62 -3.17
C SER A 404 10.37 -8.48 -4.15
N PHE A 405 9.23 -7.84 -3.94
CA PHE A 405 8.61 -6.88 -4.86
C PHE A 405 8.20 -5.62 -4.10
N GLU A 406 8.45 -4.45 -4.68
CA GLU A 406 8.03 -3.16 -4.12
C GLU A 406 7.52 -2.27 -5.27
N GLN A 407 6.32 -1.71 -5.08
CA GLN A 407 5.66 -0.82 -6.03
C GLN A 407 5.13 0.40 -5.28
N LYS A 408 5.50 1.58 -5.76
CA LYS A 408 5.09 2.88 -5.22
C LYS A 408 4.50 3.73 -6.33
N CYS A 409 3.38 4.38 -6.06
CA CYS A 409 2.68 5.22 -7.01
C CYS A 409 1.88 6.32 -6.30
N GLU A 410 1.37 7.26 -7.08
CA GLU A 410 0.35 8.21 -6.65
C GLU A 410 -0.95 7.96 -7.44
N VAL A 411 -1.96 7.37 -6.78
CA VAL A 411 -3.26 7.08 -7.38
C VAL A 411 -4.14 8.34 -7.44
N PRO A 412 -5.00 8.51 -8.46
CA PRO A 412 -5.97 9.61 -8.48
C PRO A 412 -6.95 9.49 -7.31
N LEU A 413 -7.31 10.61 -6.66
CA LEU A 413 -8.32 10.63 -5.60
C LEU A 413 -9.66 10.00 -6.05
N GLN A 414 -10.03 10.16 -7.32
CA GLN A 414 -11.24 9.55 -7.88
C GLN A 414 -11.25 8.02 -7.73
N LEU A 415 -10.09 7.35 -7.88
CA LEU A 415 -10.01 5.89 -7.72
C LEU A 415 -10.41 5.46 -6.30
N ILE A 416 -9.89 6.18 -5.29
CA ILE A 416 -10.18 5.93 -3.87
C ILE A 416 -11.65 6.26 -3.54
N LEU A 417 -12.22 7.28 -4.17
CA LEU A 417 -13.66 7.57 -4.06
C LEU A 417 -14.52 6.47 -4.70
N ASP A 418 -14.12 5.95 -5.86
CA ASP A 418 -14.89 4.94 -6.60
C ASP A 418 -14.91 3.60 -5.85
N CYS A 419 -13.76 3.08 -5.39
CA CYS A 419 -13.75 1.89 -4.51
C CYS A 419 -14.30 2.19 -3.10
N GLY A 420 -14.15 3.41 -2.60
CA GLY A 420 -14.64 3.81 -1.29
C GLY A 420 -16.15 4.04 -1.22
N ARG A 421 -16.84 4.19 -2.37
CA ARG A 421 -18.29 4.43 -2.44
C ARG A 421 -19.12 3.27 -1.91
N HIS A 422 -18.68 2.05 -2.24
CA HIS A 422 -19.28 0.76 -1.90
C HIS A 422 -18.14 -0.20 -1.49
N PRO A 423 -17.61 -0.08 -0.27
CA PRO A 423 -16.38 -0.77 0.12
C PRO A 423 -16.63 -2.26 0.34
N GLU A 424 -15.89 -3.09 -0.39
CA GLU A 424 -15.82 -4.53 -0.15
C GLU A 424 -14.89 -4.85 1.02
N LEU A 425 -15.29 -5.84 1.82
CA LEU A 425 -14.46 -6.41 2.86
C LEU A 425 -13.88 -7.75 2.38
N TYR A 426 -12.62 -7.99 2.70
CA TYR A 426 -11.85 -9.14 2.25
C TYR A 426 -11.30 -9.96 3.43
N ASP A 427 -11.46 -11.28 3.37
CA ASP A 427 -10.60 -12.22 4.10
C ASP A 427 -9.62 -12.83 3.08
N LEU A 428 -8.31 -12.81 3.37
CA LEU A 428 -7.29 -13.44 2.51
C LEU A 428 -7.01 -14.89 2.94
N PHE A 429 -6.77 -15.76 1.95
CA PHE A 429 -6.41 -17.15 2.14
C PHE A 429 -5.28 -17.58 1.19
N ILE A 430 -4.46 -18.54 1.61
CA ILE A 430 -3.51 -19.26 0.76
C ILE A 430 -4.00 -20.69 0.48
N GLU A 431 -3.94 -21.12 -0.77
CA GLU A 431 -4.34 -22.45 -1.23
C GLU A 431 -3.23 -23.48 -0.93
N ASN A 432 -3.59 -24.65 -0.42
CA ASN A 432 -2.71 -25.79 -0.15
C ASN A 432 -2.69 -26.78 -1.35
N PRO A 433 -1.75 -27.75 -1.43
CA PRO A 433 -1.63 -28.69 -2.55
C PRO A 433 -2.88 -29.53 -2.91
N LYS A 434 -3.88 -29.60 -2.03
CA LYS A 434 -5.15 -30.32 -2.21
C LYS A 434 -6.35 -29.40 -2.52
N GLY A 435 -6.14 -28.09 -2.62
CA GLY A 435 -7.23 -27.09 -2.70
C GLY A 435 -7.83 -26.69 -1.34
N GLU A 436 -7.24 -27.14 -0.22
CA GLU A 436 -7.56 -26.65 1.12
C GLU A 436 -7.20 -25.15 1.21
N LEU A 437 -8.06 -24.28 1.77
CA LEU A 437 -7.76 -22.84 1.93
C LEU A 437 -7.39 -22.54 3.39
N ILE A 438 -6.22 -21.96 3.62
CA ILE A 438 -5.72 -21.56 4.95
C ILE A 438 -5.88 -20.04 5.08
N ALA A 439 -6.50 -19.57 6.16
CA ALA A 439 -6.69 -18.13 6.38
C ALA A 439 -5.34 -17.45 6.67
N VAL A 440 -5.11 -16.31 6.02
CA VAL A 440 -3.92 -15.48 6.21
C VAL A 440 -4.20 -14.44 7.31
N PRO A 441 -3.36 -14.33 8.36
CA PRO A 441 -3.46 -13.26 9.36
C PRO A 441 -3.11 -11.87 8.80
N VAL A 442 -3.73 -10.87 9.41
CA VAL A 442 -3.61 -9.46 9.04
C VAL A 442 -3.20 -8.66 10.28
N ARG A 443 -2.11 -7.89 10.19
CA ARG A 443 -1.62 -6.97 11.21
C ARG A 443 -1.93 -5.53 10.76
N VAL A 444 -2.87 -4.86 11.41
CA VAL A 444 -3.19 -3.45 11.13
C VAL A 444 -2.23 -2.57 11.94
N VAL A 445 -1.23 -1.99 11.28
CA VAL A 445 -0.07 -1.31 11.90
C VAL A 445 -0.46 -0.06 12.67
N ASN A 446 -1.48 0.68 12.20
CA ASN A 446 -2.05 1.86 12.87
C ASN A 446 -3.30 1.54 13.71
N LEU A 447 -3.45 0.28 14.16
CA LEU A 447 -4.45 -0.11 15.16
C LEU A 447 -4.12 0.54 16.50
N LEU A 448 -5.15 1.06 17.19
CA LEU A 448 -5.04 1.68 18.50
C LEU A 448 -5.80 0.88 19.56
N ASP A 449 -5.16 0.63 20.70
CA ASP A 449 -5.75 -0.02 21.87
C ASP A 449 -5.81 0.95 23.08
N PHE A 450 -6.30 0.50 24.23
CA PHE A 450 -6.17 1.21 25.50
C PHE A 450 -4.72 1.52 25.87
N GLU A 451 -3.78 0.60 25.62
CA GLU A 451 -2.38 0.79 26.05
C GLU A 451 -1.48 1.53 25.04
N GLY A 452 -1.79 1.50 23.74
CA GLY A 452 -0.99 2.18 22.72
C GLY A 452 -1.28 1.71 21.29
N GLU A 453 -0.21 1.60 20.50
CA GLU A 453 -0.20 1.10 19.11
C GLU A 453 0.43 -0.33 19.11
N PRO A 454 -0.32 -1.39 19.47
CA PRO A 454 0.25 -2.72 19.77
C PRO A 454 0.91 -3.42 18.57
N ASN A 455 0.57 -3.02 17.34
CA ASN A 455 1.10 -3.59 16.10
C ASN A 455 2.33 -2.81 15.55
N LYS A 456 2.95 -1.94 16.36
CA LYS A 456 3.99 -0.97 15.95
C LYS A 456 5.39 -1.33 16.46
N ASN A 457 5.83 -2.50 16.02
CA ASN A 457 6.84 -3.30 16.71
C ASN A 457 8.26 -2.70 16.50
N LYS A 458 9.06 -2.61 17.57
CA LYS A 458 10.40 -1.96 17.55
C LYS A 458 11.51 -2.87 17.02
N ARG A 459 11.24 -4.17 16.95
CA ARG A 459 12.09 -5.26 16.46
C ARG A 459 11.20 -6.38 15.88
N PRO A 460 11.75 -7.27 15.03
CA PRO A 460 11.06 -8.49 14.57
C PRO A 460 10.39 -9.32 15.68
N SER A 461 11.06 -9.43 16.83
CA SER A 461 10.66 -10.24 17.99
C SER A 461 9.56 -9.63 18.86
N ASP A 462 9.27 -8.34 18.68
CA ASP A 462 8.39 -7.59 19.60
C ASP A 462 6.93 -7.78 19.17
N THR A 463 6.44 -9.02 19.18
CA THR A 463 5.11 -9.45 18.66
C THR A 463 4.18 -10.04 19.73
N ASP A 464 4.56 -9.99 21.01
CA ASP A 464 3.77 -10.56 22.12
C ASP A 464 2.43 -9.85 22.31
N ASP A 465 2.37 -8.55 22.03
CA ASP A 465 1.20 -7.68 22.13
C ASP A 465 0.44 -7.45 20.80
N ASP A 466 0.93 -7.98 19.66
CA ASP A 466 0.27 -7.89 18.35
C ASP A 466 -1.24 -8.27 18.44
N ILE A 467 -2.11 -7.43 17.86
CA ILE A 467 -3.53 -7.74 17.63
C ILE A 467 -3.70 -8.16 16.17
N LEU A 468 -3.72 -9.47 15.96
CA LEU A 468 -3.89 -10.11 14.65
C LEU A 468 -5.38 -10.31 14.32
N VAL A 469 -5.79 -9.82 13.16
CA VAL A 469 -7.16 -9.89 12.62
C VAL A 469 -7.20 -10.66 11.30
N ARG A 470 -8.39 -10.88 10.73
CA ARG A 470 -8.57 -11.60 9.46
C ARG A 470 -9.15 -10.79 8.30
N ARG A 471 -9.95 -9.76 8.62
CA ARG A 471 -10.75 -9.02 7.64
C ARG A 471 -10.25 -7.60 7.49
N PHE A 472 -10.31 -7.08 6.27
CA PHE A 472 -9.82 -5.74 5.94
C PHE A 472 -10.51 -5.19 4.68
N PHE A 473 -10.21 -3.93 4.34
CA PHE A 473 -10.64 -3.29 3.09
C PHE A 473 -9.44 -2.61 2.43
N VAL A 474 -9.57 -2.26 1.14
CA VAL A 474 -8.52 -1.52 0.42
C VAL A 474 -8.84 -0.03 0.34
N CYS A 475 -10.11 0.34 0.22
CA CYS A 475 -10.62 1.71 0.24
C CYS A 475 -11.93 1.74 1.03
N GLU A 476 -12.21 2.84 1.73
CA GLU A 476 -13.55 3.16 2.21
C GLU A 476 -13.73 4.69 2.27
N ALA A 477 -14.94 5.13 1.96
CA ALA A 477 -15.33 6.54 2.07
C ALA A 477 -16.73 6.67 2.71
N VAL A 478 -17.24 5.59 3.30
CA VAL A 478 -18.58 5.51 3.88
C VAL A 478 -18.59 6.00 5.32
N THR A 479 -17.49 5.82 6.07
CA THR A 479 -17.37 6.37 7.43
C THR A 479 -17.41 7.89 7.41
N GLY A 480 -16.82 8.50 6.38
CA GLY A 480 -16.74 9.95 6.18
C GLY A 480 -18.05 10.64 5.76
N ARG A 481 -19.15 9.89 5.50
CA ARG A 481 -20.46 10.48 5.20
C ARG A 481 -21.17 10.93 6.49
N THR A 482 -21.60 12.19 6.51
CA THR A 482 -22.19 12.86 7.68
C THR A 482 -23.44 13.64 7.32
N GLY A 483 -24.47 13.59 8.15
CA GLY A 483 -25.79 14.20 7.85
C GLY A 483 -26.84 13.11 7.66
N ALA A 484 -28.10 13.42 7.96
CA ALA A 484 -29.16 12.40 8.00
C ALA A 484 -29.55 11.93 6.59
N GLY A 485 -29.35 10.64 6.30
CA GLY A 485 -29.63 10.04 4.99
C GLY A 485 -28.41 9.99 4.07
N ALA A 486 -27.27 10.58 4.46
CA ALA A 486 -26.06 10.69 3.66
C ALA A 486 -25.51 9.32 3.20
N TYR A 487 -25.75 8.26 3.97
CA TYR A 487 -25.44 6.89 3.54
C TYR A 487 -26.20 6.50 2.26
N GLN A 488 -27.51 6.76 2.22
CA GLN A 488 -28.44 6.33 1.16
C GLN A 488 -28.41 7.24 -0.08
N SER A 489 -28.27 8.56 0.08
CA SER A 489 -28.10 9.50 -1.03
C SER A 489 -26.72 9.39 -1.71
N ALA A 490 -25.81 8.60 -1.14
CA ALA A 490 -24.41 8.48 -1.53
C ALA A 490 -23.69 9.83 -1.58
N ASP A 491 -23.94 10.67 -0.58
CA ASP A 491 -23.37 12.01 -0.44
C ASP A 491 -21.84 12.01 -0.51
N VAL A 492 -21.28 13.15 -0.95
CA VAL A 492 -19.85 13.41 -0.93
C VAL A 492 -19.35 13.32 0.52
N PRO A 493 -18.38 12.45 0.83
CA PRO A 493 -17.86 12.27 2.18
C PRO A 493 -16.93 13.42 2.57
N GLN A 494 -16.78 13.70 3.87
CA GLN A 494 -15.82 14.69 4.36
C GLN A 494 -14.38 14.17 4.38
N ILE A 495 -14.19 12.85 4.57
CA ILE A 495 -12.88 12.20 4.68
C ILE A 495 -12.95 10.87 3.90
N VAL A 496 -11.87 10.52 3.22
CA VAL A 496 -11.65 9.19 2.63
C VAL A 496 -10.51 8.47 3.34
N ARG A 497 -10.57 7.14 3.40
CA ARG A 497 -9.53 6.28 4.00
C ARG A 497 -9.18 5.14 3.05
N TRP A 498 -7.90 4.82 2.92
CA TRP A 498 -7.45 3.69 2.11
C TRP A 498 -6.22 3.03 2.73
N ALA A 499 -5.96 1.79 2.35
CA ALA A 499 -4.75 1.07 2.70
C ALA A 499 -3.58 1.66 1.89
N SER A 500 -3.00 2.74 2.40
CA SER A 500 -1.89 3.48 1.78
C SER A 500 -0.60 2.68 1.73
N LYS A 501 -0.44 1.70 2.64
CA LYS A 501 0.64 0.72 2.60
C LYS A 501 0.11 -0.69 2.89
N ILE A 502 0.28 -1.57 1.91
CA ILE A 502 0.05 -3.02 2.05
C ILE A 502 1.38 -3.73 1.89
N SER A 503 1.77 -4.56 2.86
CA SER A 503 2.98 -5.37 2.73
C SER A 503 2.81 -6.82 3.19
N VAL A 504 2.90 -7.74 2.23
CA VAL A 504 2.79 -9.19 2.45
C VAL A 504 4.14 -9.77 2.85
N GLU A 505 4.18 -10.44 3.99
CA GLU A 505 5.34 -11.00 4.65
C GLU A 505 5.32 -12.52 4.54
N ILE A 506 6.36 -13.10 3.92
CA ILE A 506 6.43 -14.52 3.56
C ILE A 506 7.74 -15.09 4.11
N VAL A 507 7.64 -15.82 5.23
CA VAL A 507 8.81 -16.31 5.98
C VAL A 507 8.97 -17.82 5.81
N THR A 508 10.18 -18.29 5.50
CA THR A 508 10.50 -19.72 5.40
C THR A 508 10.57 -20.42 6.77
N GLN A 509 10.17 -21.69 6.84
CA GLN A 509 10.18 -22.47 8.09
C GLN A 509 11.61 -22.80 8.54
N GLU A 510 11.89 -22.62 9.84
CA GLU A 510 13.20 -22.86 10.47
C GLU A 510 13.75 -24.29 10.23
N ASP A 511 12.87 -25.28 10.20
CA ASP A 511 13.17 -26.70 10.01
C ASP A 511 13.07 -27.17 8.55
N ASN A 512 12.53 -26.35 7.65
CA ASN A 512 12.49 -26.64 6.22
C ASN A 512 12.37 -25.36 5.38
N SER A 513 13.49 -24.85 4.91
CA SER A 513 13.58 -23.62 4.11
C SER A 513 12.86 -23.68 2.76
N ARG A 514 12.44 -24.87 2.28
CA ARG A 514 11.54 -25.03 1.12
C ARG A 514 10.06 -24.81 1.42
N LYS A 515 9.70 -24.68 2.70
CA LYS A 515 8.34 -24.41 3.17
C LYS A 515 8.28 -23.01 3.78
N ILE A 516 7.08 -22.45 3.82
CA ILE A 516 6.79 -21.17 4.44
C ILE A 516 5.84 -21.36 5.61
N TYR A 517 5.91 -20.47 6.59
CA TYR A 517 4.78 -20.27 7.50
C TYR A 517 3.59 -19.68 6.73
N VAL A 518 2.41 -19.66 7.33
CA VAL A 518 1.28 -18.89 6.76
C VAL A 518 1.73 -17.42 6.61
N PRO A 519 1.65 -16.82 5.41
CA PRO A 519 2.04 -15.43 5.20
C PRO A 519 1.25 -14.46 6.09
N VAL A 520 1.81 -13.27 6.35
CA VAL A 520 1.14 -12.21 7.13
C VAL A 520 0.92 -10.98 6.26
N VAL A 521 -0.27 -10.37 6.28
CA VAL A 521 -0.51 -9.09 5.61
C VAL A 521 -0.40 -7.96 6.63
N ASN A 522 0.61 -7.11 6.47
CA ASN A 522 0.72 -5.88 7.25
C ASN A 522 0.00 -4.76 6.48
N LEU A 523 -0.89 -4.02 7.14
CA LEU A 523 -1.66 -2.91 6.57
C LEU A 523 -1.44 -1.64 7.38
N ALA A 524 -1.08 -0.54 6.74
CA ALA A 524 -1.30 0.80 7.29
C ALA A 524 -2.33 1.54 6.44
N TYR A 525 -3.29 2.15 7.11
CA TYR A 525 -4.27 3.02 6.47
C TYR A 525 -3.80 4.48 6.55
N SER A 526 -4.23 5.29 5.59
CA SER A 526 -4.10 6.73 5.68
C SER A 526 -5.38 7.42 5.19
N GLU A 527 -5.48 8.69 5.58
CA GLU A 527 -6.71 9.46 5.55
C GLU A 527 -6.47 10.79 4.83
N HIS A 528 -7.48 11.27 4.11
CA HIS A 528 -7.43 12.56 3.44
C HIS A 528 -8.78 13.26 3.53
N ARG A 529 -8.77 14.51 4.00
CA ARG A 529 -9.98 15.35 4.07
C ARG A 529 -10.29 15.92 2.69
N LEU A 530 -11.58 15.92 2.34
CA LEU A 530 -12.06 16.56 1.12
C LEU A 530 -12.48 18.00 1.41
N ASP A 531 -11.77 18.94 0.80
CA ASP A 531 -12.14 20.35 0.81
C ASP A 531 -13.25 20.62 -0.21
N ALA A 532 -14.21 21.47 0.16
CA ALA A 532 -15.37 21.79 -0.70
C ALA A 532 -14.97 22.38 -2.08
N ALA A 533 -13.79 23.02 -2.17
CA ALA A 533 -13.23 23.56 -3.40
C ALA A 533 -12.83 22.49 -4.44
N ILE A 534 -12.74 21.20 -4.06
CA ILE A 534 -12.49 20.09 -5.01
C ILE A 534 -13.67 19.91 -5.99
N PHE A 535 -14.86 20.41 -5.64
CA PHE A 535 -16.10 20.23 -6.40
C PHE A 535 -16.67 21.52 -7.01
N THR A 536 -15.92 22.63 -6.95
CA THR A 536 -16.32 23.90 -7.60
C THR A 536 -15.81 23.97 -9.04
N ASN A 537 -16.70 24.23 -9.99
CA ASN A 537 -16.39 24.31 -11.43
C ASN A 537 -15.22 25.27 -11.71
N GLN A 538 -14.23 24.83 -12.49
CA GLN A 538 -13.15 25.70 -12.99
C GLN A 538 -13.55 26.37 -14.33
N ASP A 539 -14.78 26.87 -14.39
CA ASP A 539 -15.28 27.72 -15.46
C ASP A 539 -15.35 29.16 -14.96
N ASP A 540 -14.20 29.78 -14.73
CA ASP A 540 -14.16 31.24 -14.82
C ASP A 540 -12.91 31.78 -15.52
N SER A 541 -13.21 32.48 -16.59
CA SER A 541 -12.40 32.74 -17.77
C SER A 541 -11.24 33.72 -17.57
N SER A 542 -10.24 33.61 -18.44
CA SER A 542 -9.42 34.76 -18.80
C SER A 542 -10.20 35.72 -19.72
N SER A 543 -10.91 36.70 -19.18
CA SER A 543 -11.07 38.00 -19.87
C SER A 543 -11.50 39.14 -18.95
N SER A 544 -10.96 40.33 -19.19
CA SER A 544 -11.33 41.56 -18.51
C SER A 544 -12.28 42.40 -19.37
N SER A 545 -13.38 42.88 -18.81
CA SER A 545 -13.89 44.23 -19.13
C SER A 545 -14.79 44.75 -18.00
N SER A 546 -15.01 46.07 -17.98
CA SER A 546 -15.69 46.77 -16.90
C SER A 546 -16.98 47.43 -17.40
N SER A 547 -18.04 47.42 -16.61
CA SER A 547 -18.56 48.64 -15.94
C SER A 547 -20.07 48.64 -15.67
N ASN A 548 -20.43 49.26 -14.52
CA ASN A 548 -21.63 50.05 -14.23
C ASN A 548 -23.06 49.48 -14.48
N GLY A 549 -23.91 49.71 -13.47
CA GLY A 549 -25.37 49.65 -13.59
C GLY A 549 -25.97 48.68 -12.57
N GLY A 550 -26.69 49.21 -11.59
CA GLY A 550 -27.47 48.40 -10.66
C GLY A 550 -28.95 48.74 -10.78
N ASP A 551 -29.81 47.79 -10.43
CA ASP A 551 -31.17 48.08 -10.01
C ASP A 551 -31.70 46.97 -9.10
N THR A 552 -32.69 47.28 -8.27
CA THR A 552 -33.22 46.35 -7.24
C THR A 552 -34.56 45.75 -7.64
N SER A 553 -34.64 44.42 -7.75
CA SER A 553 -35.91 43.70 -7.71
C SER A 553 -35.73 42.30 -7.09
N ALA A 554 -36.74 41.85 -6.35
CA ALA A 554 -36.76 40.52 -5.75
C ALA A 554 -37.51 39.54 -6.65
N ALA A 555 -36.91 38.37 -6.90
CA ALA A 555 -37.54 37.24 -7.56
C ALA A 555 -37.17 35.95 -6.81
N ALA A 556 -38.06 34.95 -6.80
CA ALA A 556 -37.89 33.75 -5.99
C ALA A 556 -36.87 32.79 -6.61
N ALA A 557 -35.91 32.32 -5.81
CA ALA A 557 -34.99 31.26 -6.20
C ALA A 557 -35.70 29.89 -6.11
N SER A 558 -36.12 29.37 -7.26
CA SER A 558 -36.57 27.98 -7.39
C SER A 558 -35.39 27.02 -7.23
N SER A 559 -35.43 26.13 -6.24
CA SER A 559 -34.40 25.12 -6.00
C SER A 559 -34.45 23.98 -7.03
N SER A 560 -33.87 24.21 -8.22
CA SER A 560 -33.58 23.16 -9.19
C SER A 560 -32.48 22.24 -8.65
N SER A 561 -32.79 20.97 -8.42
CA SER A 561 -31.85 19.95 -7.94
C SER A 561 -30.93 19.45 -9.05
N SER A 562 -30.02 20.30 -9.51
CA SER A 562 -28.88 19.87 -10.34
C SER A 562 -27.90 19.10 -9.45
N HIS A 563 -27.78 17.78 -9.64
CA HIS A 563 -26.66 17.03 -9.05
C HIS A 563 -25.33 17.66 -9.55
N PRO A 564 -24.37 17.97 -8.66
CA PRO A 564 -23.08 18.48 -9.09
C PRO A 564 -22.35 17.39 -9.87
N ARG A 565 -22.16 17.61 -11.17
CA ARG A 565 -21.40 16.71 -12.05
C ARG A 565 -19.93 16.78 -11.64
N VAL A 566 -19.47 15.80 -10.87
CA VAL A 566 -18.14 15.80 -10.24
C VAL A 566 -17.05 16.04 -11.27
N THR A 567 -16.44 17.23 -11.22
CA THR A 567 -15.23 17.57 -11.98
C THR A 567 -14.08 16.68 -11.48
N ARG A 568 -13.36 16.07 -12.42
CA ARG A 568 -12.41 15.00 -12.13
C ARG A 568 -11.20 15.54 -11.35
N SER A 569 -11.17 15.32 -10.04
CA SER A 569 -10.12 15.86 -9.17
C SER A 569 -8.71 15.45 -9.61
N THR A 570 -7.80 16.41 -9.60
CA THR A 570 -6.39 16.24 -9.96
C THR A 570 -5.50 15.86 -8.77
N LYS A 571 -6.00 15.93 -7.52
CA LYS A 571 -5.28 15.45 -6.34
C LYS A 571 -4.95 13.97 -6.53
N ARG A 572 -3.68 13.63 -6.32
CA ARG A 572 -3.22 12.25 -6.20
C ARG A 572 -2.85 11.97 -4.74
N LEU A 573 -2.87 10.69 -4.39
CA LEU A 573 -2.62 10.19 -3.05
C LEU A 573 -1.65 8.99 -3.13
N PRO A 574 -0.67 8.88 -2.23
CA PRO A 574 0.34 7.82 -2.32
C PRO A 574 -0.25 6.44 -2.00
N ALA A 575 0.30 5.43 -2.66
CA ALA A 575 0.10 4.02 -2.32
C ALA A 575 1.43 3.24 -2.47
N GLU A 576 1.72 2.39 -1.49
CA GLU A 576 2.83 1.43 -1.47
C GLU A 576 2.26 0.01 -1.38
N PHE A 577 2.64 -0.85 -2.34
CA PHE A 577 2.49 -2.30 -2.18
C PHE A 577 3.87 -2.96 -2.12
N ARG A 578 4.06 -3.87 -1.17
CA ARG A 578 5.28 -4.67 -1.04
C ARG A 578 4.96 -6.15 -0.79
N ALA A 579 5.82 -7.03 -1.29
CA ALA A 579 5.91 -8.41 -0.80
C ALA A 579 7.38 -8.71 -0.50
N GLU A 580 7.62 -9.35 0.64
CA GLU A 580 8.98 -9.69 1.07
C GLU A 580 9.08 -11.17 1.41
N PHE A 581 9.99 -11.84 0.72
CA PHE A 581 10.39 -13.22 1.01
C PHE A 581 11.61 -13.20 1.91
N ALA A 582 11.47 -13.73 3.12
CA ALA A 582 12.49 -13.66 4.16
C ALA A 582 12.74 -15.00 4.85
N THR A 583 13.89 -15.08 5.53
CA THR A 583 14.26 -16.15 6.45
C THR A 583 14.68 -15.49 7.76
N ASP A 584 14.38 -16.10 8.90
CA ASP A 584 14.92 -15.63 10.17
C ASP A 584 16.46 -15.68 10.12
N SER A 585 17.09 -14.62 10.63
CA SER A 585 18.53 -14.42 10.59
C SER A 585 19.10 -13.93 11.92
N GLU A 586 18.31 -13.92 13.02
CA GLU A 586 18.82 -13.49 14.32
C GLU A 586 19.99 -14.35 14.81
N GLU A 587 19.96 -15.67 14.59
CA GLU A 587 21.10 -16.55 14.88
C GLU A 587 22.33 -16.18 14.02
N PHE A 588 22.14 -15.95 12.71
CA PHE A 588 23.23 -15.53 11.82
C PHE A 588 23.87 -14.23 12.29
N TRP A 589 23.07 -13.20 12.63
CA TRP A 589 23.58 -11.91 13.09
C TRP A 589 24.22 -11.99 14.48
N THR A 590 23.74 -12.88 15.35
CA THR A 590 24.35 -13.18 16.65
C THR A 590 25.71 -13.85 16.49
N VAL A 591 25.82 -14.85 15.62
CA VAL A 591 27.08 -15.53 15.29
C VAL A 591 28.06 -14.58 14.59
N PHE A 592 27.59 -13.79 13.62
CA PHE A 592 28.38 -12.75 12.95
C PHE A 592 28.97 -11.76 13.97
N SER A 593 28.14 -11.22 14.87
CA SER A 593 28.57 -10.25 15.87
C SER A 593 29.59 -10.85 16.84
N SER A 594 29.37 -12.10 17.26
CA SER A 594 30.28 -12.85 18.13
C SER A 594 31.65 -13.09 17.47
N LEU A 595 31.66 -13.56 16.22
CA LEU A 595 32.89 -13.78 15.45
C LEU A 595 33.61 -12.47 15.10
N THR A 596 32.88 -11.40 14.82
CA THR A 596 33.44 -10.05 14.61
C THR A 596 34.15 -9.55 15.87
N GLY A 597 33.55 -9.73 17.05
CA GLY A 597 34.14 -9.37 18.33
C GLY A 597 35.41 -10.17 18.67
N VAL A 598 35.35 -11.50 18.55
CA VAL A 598 36.50 -12.39 18.82
C VAL A 598 37.64 -12.13 17.81
N GLY A 599 37.33 -12.07 16.52
CA GLY A 599 38.30 -11.78 15.47
C GLY A 599 38.92 -10.40 15.61
N GLY A 600 38.13 -9.37 15.93
CA GLY A 600 38.61 -8.01 16.21
C GLY A 600 39.52 -7.94 17.43
N GLY A 601 39.22 -8.71 18.49
CA GLY A 601 40.10 -8.85 19.66
C GLY A 601 41.45 -9.50 19.32
N LEU A 602 41.43 -10.60 18.57
CA LEU A 602 42.65 -11.26 18.09
C LEU A 602 43.47 -10.36 17.15
N ALA A 603 42.80 -9.63 16.26
CA ALA A 603 43.44 -8.65 15.40
C ALA A 603 44.09 -7.53 16.24
N MET A 604 43.39 -6.98 17.23
CA MET A 604 43.95 -5.95 18.13
C MET A 604 45.22 -6.45 18.85
N VAL A 605 45.21 -7.66 19.40
CA VAL A 605 46.39 -8.28 20.03
C VAL A 605 47.54 -8.45 19.02
N LEU A 606 47.26 -8.88 17.79
CA LEU A 606 48.26 -9.00 16.73
C LEU A 606 48.83 -7.63 16.31
N CYS A 607 47.98 -6.61 16.16
CA CYS A 607 48.42 -5.25 15.81
C CYS A 607 49.28 -4.65 16.95
N LEU A 608 48.92 -4.86 18.21
CA LEU A 608 49.73 -4.49 19.38
C LEU A 608 51.08 -5.24 19.39
N TYR A 609 51.09 -6.54 19.11
CA TYR A 609 52.32 -7.33 18.99
C TYR A 609 53.23 -6.82 17.86
N ILE A 610 52.68 -6.45 16.70
CA ILE A 610 53.42 -5.86 15.58
C ILE A 610 54.02 -4.51 15.99
N VAL A 611 53.28 -3.66 16.70
CA VAL A 611 53.78 -2.39 17.24
C VAL A 611 54.89 -2.63 18.27
N MET A 612 54.72 -3.57 19.20
CA MET A 612 55.78 -3.94 20.16
C MET A 612 57.04 -4.48 19.47
N GLN A 613 56.90 -5.31 18.44
CA GLN A 613 58.04 -5.79 17.64
C GLN A 613 58.71 -4.66 16.85
N TYR A 614 57.95 -3.66 16.37
CA TYR A 614 58.50 -2.47 15.75
C TYR A 614 59.37 -1.67 16.73
N TYR A 615 58.89 -1.42 17.97
CA TYR A 615 59.68 -0.77 19.02
C TYR A 615 60.90 -1.61 19.44
N ARG A 616 60.79 -2.94 19.54
CA ARG A 616 61.93 -3.82 19.88
C ARG A 616 63.00 -3.91 18.78
N ARG A 617 62.62 -3.72 17.51
CA ARG A 617 63.54 -3.71 16.36
C ARG A 617 64.13 -2.34 16.05
N ASN A 618 63.46 -1.27 16.47
CA ASN A 618 63.93 0.10 16.41
C ASN A 618 64.07 0.65 17.84
N PRO A 619 64.98 0.10 18.67
CA PRO A 619 65.26 0.70 19.97
C PRO A 619 65.73 2.13 19.75
N ALA A 620 65.24 3.07 20.56
CA ALA A 620 65.71 4.46 20.51
C ALA A 620 67.23 4.47 20.75
N ASP A 621 67.96 5.18 19.90
CA ASP A 621 69.41 5.05 19.78
C ASP A 621 70.11 5.37 21.13
N PRO A 622 70.77 4.39 21.78
CA PRO A 622 71.37 4.60 23.11
C PRO A 622 72.51 5.62 23.10
N ALA A 623 73.00 6.05 21.92
CA ALA A 623 73.90 7.19 21.77
C ALA A 623 73.33 8.51 22.34
N ALA A 624 72.01 8.62 22.55
CA ALA A 624 71.39 9.74 23.25
C ALA A 624 71.83 9.86 24.73
N GLY A 625 72.39 8.80 25.34
CA GLY A 625 72.75 8.75 26.76
C GLY A 625 74.01 9.50 27.19
N LEU A 626 74.68 10.24 26.30
CA LEU A 626 75.98 10.90 26.58
C LEU A 626 75.95 12.44 26.69
N ASN A 627 74.80 13.09 26.46
CA ASN A 627 74.65 14.54 26.66
C ASN A 627 73.46 14.86 27.61
N PRO A 628 73.69 15.53 28.76
CA PRO A 628 72.66 15.75 29.78
C PRO A 628 71.74 16.94 29.48
N GLU A 629 71.03 16.91 28.35
CA GLU A 629 69.91 17.81 28.01
C GLU A 629 68.60 16.98 27.98
N PRO A 630 68.00 16.63 29.15
CA PRO A 630 66.95 15.62 29.25
C PRO A 630 65.60 15.99 28.58
N ALA A 631 65.45 17.23 28.11
CA ALA A 631 64.21 17.70 27.48
C ALA A 631 64.17 17.53 25.95
N GLN A 632 65.22 17.92 25.22
CA GLN A 632 65.11 18.11 23.76
C GLN A 632 65.05 16.80 22.94
N GLY A 633 65.68 15.73 23.41
CA GLY A 633 65.69 14.45 22.69
C GLY A 633 64.30 13.80 22.60
N PHE A 634 63.53 13.88 23.68
CA PHE A 634 62.22 13.24 23.81
C PHE A 634 61.22 13.75 22.76
N TYR A 635 61.07 15.07 22.66
CA TYR A 635 60.12 15.69 21.72
C TYR A 635 60.49 15.55 20.24
N ARG A 636 61.76 15.24 19.90
CA ARG A 636 62.18 15.02 18.50
C ARG A 636 62.04 13.57 18.03
N ALA A 637 62.26 12.58 18.91
CA ALA A 637 62.19 11.16 18.55
C ALA A 637 60.79 10.55 18.73
N PHE A 638 60.01 11.02 19.71
CA PHE A 638 58.72 10.42 20.07
C PHE A 638 57.62 10.58 18.99
N PRO A 639 57.41 11.75 18.34
CA PRO A 639 56.29 11.92 17.40
C PRO A 639 56.36 11.01 16.15
N PRO A 640 57.49 10.87 15.43
CA PRO A 640 57.53 10.02 14.23
C PRO A 640 57.33 8.53 14.53
N ALA A 641 57.85 8.05 15.67
CA ALA A 641 57.69 6.66 16.11
C ALA A 641 56.23 6.36 16.51
N LEU A 642 55.57 7.29 17.21
CA LEU A 642 54.16 7.20 17.57
C LEU A 642 53.26 7.23 16.33
N LEU A 643 53.47 8.18 15.41
CA LEU A 643 52.70 8.28 14.15
C LEU A 643 52.84 7.01 13.30
N CYS A 644 54.06 6.46 13.17
CA CYS A 644 54.30 5.20 12.47
C CYS A 644 53.57 4.03 13.15
N SER A 645 53.57 3.98 14.49
CA SER A 645 52.88 2.94 15.28
C SER A 645 51.36 3.01 15.12
N LEU A 646 50.77 4.22 15.23
CA LEU A 646 49.34 4.44 15.04
C LEU A 646 48.90 4.11 13.61
N ARG A 647 49.65 4.57 12.61
CA ARG A 647 49.45 4.23 11.19
C ARG A 647 49.41 2.71 10.98
N ASN A 648 50.38 1.99 11.53
CA ASN A 648 50.48 0.54 11.38
C ASN A 648 49.35 -0.20 12.14
N PHE A 649 48.95 0.30 13.32
CA PHE A 649 47.84 -0.23 14.11
C PHE A 649 46.50 -0.09 13.37
N PHE A 650 46.17 1.12 12.89
CA PHE A 650 44.93 1.35 12.15
C PHE A 650 44.91 0.68 10.78
N ALA A 651 46.05 0.60 10.08
CA ALA A 651 46.13 -0.18 8.83
C ALA A 651 45.91 -1.68 9.06
N CYS A 652 46.43 -2.22 10.17
CA CYS A 652 46.27 -3.62 10.57
C CYS A 652 44.80 -3.94 10.92
N LEU A 653 44.13 -3.08 11.68
CA LEU A 653 42.69 -3.23 11.97
C LEU A 653 41.82 -3.03 10.72
N GLY A 654 42.10 -2.01 9.90
CA GLY A 654 41.35 -1.76 8.65
C GLY A 654 41.44 -2.93 7.66
N LEU A 655 42.63 -3.53 7.51
CA LEU A 655 42.83 -4.71 6.68
C LEU A 655 42.07 -5.94 7.22
N PHE A 656 42.06 -6.16 8.54
CA PHE A 656 41.26 -7.23 9.16
C PHE A 656 39.76 -7.02 8.88
N VAL A 657 39.23 -5.83 9.16
CA VAL A 657 37.80 -5.53 8.98
C VAL A 657 37.38 -5.64 7.52
N PHE A 658 38.20 -5.14 6.59
CA PHE A 658 37.97 -5.30 5.15
C PHE A 658 37.97 -6.78 4.72
N GLY A 659 38.94 -7.58 5.19
CA GLY A 659 38.99 -9.01 4.90
C GLY A 659 37.79 -9.79 5.46
N TRP A 660 37.32 -9.43 6.66
CA TRP A 660 36.12 -10.00 7.27
C TRP A 660 34.85 -9.67 6.48
N LEU A 661 34.65 -8.39 6.12
CA LEU A 661 33.54 -7.95 5.29
C LEU A 661 33.56 -8.61 3.91
N LEU A 662 34.73 -8.83 3.31
CA LEU A 662 34.89 -9.55 2.05
C LEU A 662 34.45 -11.01 2.18
N ILE A 663 34.84 -11.70 3.26
CA ILE A 663 34.43 -13.09 3.54
C ILE A 663 32.91 -13.19 3.71
N VAL A 664 32.31 -12.30 4.51
CA VAL A 664 30.86 -12.34 4.78
C VAL A 664 30.03 -11.92 3.57
N SER A 665 30.48 -10.93 2.79
CA SER A 665 29.86 -10.57 1.51
C SER A 665 29.97 -11.70 0.49
N SER A 666 31.08 -12.44 0.49
CA SER A 666 31.25 -13.63 -0.36
C SER A 666 30.31 -14.76 0.06
N TYR A 667 30.18 -15.04 1.37
CA TYR A 667 29.21 -16.00 1.90
C TYR A 667 27.81 -15.70 1.38
N TRP A 668 27.31 -14.47 1.57
CA TRP A 668 25.99 -14.08 1.08
C TRP A 668 25.90 -14.18 -0.45
N LEU A 669 26.92 -13.78 -1.21
CA LEU A 669 26.92 -13.91 -2.67
C LEU A 669 26.78 -15.37 -3.13
N PHE A 670 27.56 -16.29 -2.56
CA PHE A 670 27.51 -17.71 -2.95
C PHE A 670 26.19 -18.37 -2.50
N PHE A 671 25.80 -18.24 -1.24
CA PHE A 671 24.63 -18.93 -0.71
C PHE A 671 23.29 -18.32 -1.18
N TYR A 672 23.22 -17.01 -1.47
CA TYR A 672 21.97 -16.38 -1.95
C TYR A 672 21.77 -16.48 -3.48
N LYS A 673 22.84 -16.42 -4.29
CA LYS A 673 22.73 -16.37 -5.77
C LYS A 673 23.02 -17.67 -6.52
N LEU A 674 23.56 -18.70 -5.87
CA LEU A 674 23.87 -20.00 -6.51
C LEU A 674 23.09 -21.17 -5.89
N GLN A 675 21.94 -20.87 -5.29
CA GLN A 675 21.01 -21.85 -4.72
C GLN A 675 19.91 -22.22 -5.72
N GLU A 676 19.74 -23.52 -5.99
CA GLU A 676 18.59 -24.06 -6.77
C GLU A 676 17.32 -24.20 -5.91
N GLU A 677 17.52 -24.32 -4.60
CA GLU A 677 16.50 -24.52 -3.59
C GLU A 677 16.69 -23.41 -2.54
N PRO A 678 15.62 -22.84 -1.98
CA PRO A 678 15.76 -21.88 -0.87
C PRO A 678 16.49 -22.53 0.29
N TYR A 679 17.69 -22.04 0.59
CA TYR A 679 18.43 -22.31 1.82
C TYR A 679 18.47 -21.04 2.69
N VAL A 680 18.68 -19.88 2.08
CA VAL A 680 18.68 -18.57 2.75
C VAL A 680 18.03 -17.52 1.84
N LEU A 681 17.03 -16.82 2.35
CA LEU A 681 16.50 -15.58 1.77
C LEU A 681 17.14 -14.35 2.44
N LEU A 682 16.83 -13.15 1.95
CA LEU A 682 17.32 -11.92 2.59
C LEU A 682 16.59 -11.67 3.92
N PRO A 683 17.27 -11.14 4.95
CA PRO A 683 16.62 -10.59 6.14
C PRO A 683 15.54 -9.57 5.77
N SER A 684 14.36 -9.68 6.39
CA SER A 684 13.23 -8.78 6.16
C SER A 684 13.55 -7.34 6.57
N GLY A 685 13.14 -6.39 5.73
CA GLY A 685 13.09 -4.97 6.05
C GLY A 685 11.73 -4.51 6.57
N LEU A 686 10.70 -5.35 6.49
CA LEU A 686 9.37 -5.10 7.07
C LEU A 686 9.32 -5.35 8.60
N MET A 687 10.06 -6.34 9.10
CA MET A 687 10.08 -6.68 10.52
C MET A 687 10.83 -5.64 11.35
N GLY A 688 10.08 -4.71 11.96
CA GLY A 688 10.50 -3.91 13.11
C GLY A 688 11.70 -2.97 12.91
N GLY A 689 11.41 -1.74 12.49
CA GLY A 689 12.31 -0.59 12.73
C GLY A 689 13.49 -0.42 11.78
N SER A 690 13.20 0.09 10.58
CA SER A 690 14.10 0.90 9.73
C SER A 690 15.61 0.54 9.77
N GLY A 691 15.99 -0.49 9.01
CA GLY A 691 17.39 -0.78 8.67
C GLY A 691 18.20 -1.52 9.73
N ARG A 692 17.63 -1.85 10.91
CA ARG A 692 18.40 -2.46 12.00
C ARG A 692 18.90 -3.88 11.74
N ALA A 693 18.29 -4.65 10.84
CA ALA A 693 18.74 -6.01 10.51
C ALA A 693 20.22 -6.04 10.03
N TYR A 694 20.65 -5.03 9.27
CA TYR A 694 22.01 -4.93 8.74
C TYR A 694 22.96 -4.10 9.63
N LEU A 695 22.48 -3.58 10.77
CA LEU A 695 23.27 -2.72 11.66
C LEU A 695 24.63 -3.32 12.08
N PRO A 696 24.79 -4.64 12.37
CA PRO A 696 26.10 -5.21 12.66
C PRO A 696 27.07 -5.11 11.47
N PHE A 697 26.57 -5.27 10.25
CA PHE A 697 27.35 -5.12 9.01
C PHE A 697 27.71 -3.65 8.77
N ASP A 698 26.74 -2.74 8.87
CA ASP A 698 26.94 -1.30 8.65
C ASP A 698 27.92 -0.67 9.64
N VAL A 699 27.80 -1.01 10.93
CA VAL A 699 28.76 -0.58 11.96
C VAL A 699 30.16 -1.12 11.65
N THR A 700 30.27 -2.37 11.21
CA THR A 700 31.54 -2.98 10.82
C THR A 700 32.15 -2.31 9.58
N LEU A 701 31.33 -1.96 8.58
CA LEU A 701 31.73 -1.23 7.38
C LEU A 701 32.22 0.19 7.70
N ILE A 702 31.50 0.92 8.55
CA ILE A 702 31.87 2.26 9.03
C ILE A 702 33.19 2.19 9.82
N LEU A 703 33.36 1.22 10.71
CA LEU A 703 34.62 1.01 11.44
C LEU A 703 35.80 0.72 10.50
N GLY A 704 35.60 -0.12 9.48
CA GLY A 704 36.60 -0.40 8.44
C GLY A 704 37.03 0.85 7.69
N TYR A 705 36.06 1.68 7.26
CA TYR A 705 36.34 2.97 6.62
C TYR A 705 37.10 3.91 7.56
N CYS A 706 36.67 4.06 8.82
CA CYS A 706 37.32 4.89 9.82
C CYS A 706 38.77 4.47 10.11
N PHE A 707 39.06 3.16 10.19
CA PHE A 707 40.43 2.68 10.38
C PHE A 707 41.31 2.93 9.16
N CYS A 708 40.81 2.73 7.94
CA CYS A 708 41.54 3.05 6.70
C CYS A 708 41.77 4.56 6.55
N PHE A 709 40.80 5.40 6.91
CA PHE A 709 40.93 6.86 6.94
C PHE A 709 41.99 7.31 7.96
N LEU A 710 41.94 6.80 9.20
CA LEU A 710 42.93 7.12 10.23
C LEU A 710 44.34 6.67 9.83
N ALA A 711 44.50 5.47 9.27
CA ALA A 711 45.77 5.00 8.75
C ALA A 711 46.33 5.93 7.65
N THR A 712 45.46 6.40 6.75
CA THR A 712 45.84 7.36 5.70
C THR A 712 46.22 8.73 6.29
N LEU A 713 45.45 9.23 7.26
CA LEU A 713 45.73 10.48 7.97
C LEU A 713 47.09 10.42 8.70
N PHE A 714 47.37 9.34 9.43
CA PHE A 714 48.67 9.18 10.10
C PHE A 714 49.83 9.01 9.10
N ALA A 715 49.60 8.42 7.91
CA ALA A 715 50.60 8.40 6.85
C ALA A 715 50.89 9.81 6.29
N ILE A 716 49.87 10.64 6.08
CA ILE A 716 50.02 12.03 5.63
C ILE A 716 50.73 12.88 6.70
N LEU A 717 50.35 12.76 7.97
CA LEU A 717 51.01 13.45 9.09
C LEU A 717 52.47 13.02 9.28
N GLN A 718 52.79 11.75 9.03
CA GLN A 718 54.17 11.27 9.03
C GLN A 718 54.98 11.86 7.86
N GLN A 719 54.36 12.03 6.69
CA GLN A 719 55.00 12.62 5.51
C GLN A 719 55.18 14.13 5.62
N SER A 720 54.25 14.87 6.23
CA SER A 720 54.38 16.32 6.44
C SER A 720 55.46 16.71 7.46
N GLN A 721 55.92 15.75 8.30
CA GLN A 721 57.08 15.92 9.18
C GLN A 721 58.42 15.61 8.50
N ALA A 722 58.44 15.16 7.24
CA ALA A 722 59.68 14.85 6.52
C ALA A 722 60.31 16.12 5.91
N PHE A 723 61.40 16.61 6.53
CA PHE A 723 62.13 17.78 6.03
C PHE A 723 62.95 17.43 4.77
N VAL A 724 62.53 17.95 3.60
CA VAL A 724 63.20 17.71 2.32
C VAL A 724 64.45 18.58 2.19
N VAL A 725 65.61 18.03 2.57
CA VAL A 725 66.91 18.70 2.34
C VAL A 725 67.32 18.55 0.88
N VAL A 726 67.15 19.61 0.09
CA VAL A 726 67.76 19.73 -1.24
C VAL A 726 69.24 20.07 -1.06
N LEU A 727 70.11 19.08 -1.16
CA LEU A 727 71.56 19.28 -1.18
C LEU A 727 72.00 19.74 -2.57
N ASP A 728 72.07 21.06 -2.77
CA ASP A 728 72.86 21.62 -3.87
C ASP A 728 74.36 21.38 -3.62
N ARG A 729 75.15 21.26 -4.70
CA ARG A 729 76.51 20.70 -4.66
C ARG A 729 77.52 21.61 -5.35
N GLU A 730 77.79 22.75 -4.73
CA GLU A 730 78.85 23.65 -5.17
C GLU A 730 80.26 23.01 -5.02
N PRO A 731 81.18 23.25 -5.99
CA PRO A 731 82.54 22.73 -5.94
C PRO A 731 83.47 23.55 -5.04
N PHE A 732 84.16 22.87 -4.12
CA PHE A 732 85.08 23.48 -3.14
C PHE A 732 86.22 24.29 -3.78
N HIS A 733 86.34 25.57 -3.41
CA HIS A 733 87.60 26.33 -3.56
C HIS A 733 88.61 25.93 -2.47
N ARG A 734 89.89 25.86 -2.84
CA ARG A 734 91.00 25.54 -1.92
C ARG A 734 91.64 26.82 -1.36
N PRO A 735 91.78 26.99 -0.05
CA PRO A 735 92.66 28.02 0.51
C PRO A 735 94.13 27.65 0.30
N VAL A 736 94.99 28.66 0.13
CA VAL A 736 96.43 28.49 -0.12
C VAL A 736 97.20 28.40 1.21
N SER A 737 98.12 27.45 1.29
CA SER A 737 99.00 27.21 2.46
C SER A 737 100.18 28.18 2.52
N ASN A 738 100.64 28.54 3.73
CA ASN A 738 102.01 29.02 3.99
C ASN A 738 102.39 28.89 5.48
N VAL A 739 103.71 29.00 5.77
CA VAL A 739 104.39 29.03 7.11
C VAL A 739 104.69 27.63 7.73
N PRO A 740 105.86 27.41 8.40
CA PRO A 740 106.57 26.12 8.40
C PRO A 740 106.72 25.44 9.82
N PRO A 741 107.46 24.30 9.98
CA PRO A 741 107.22 23.33 11.08
C PRO A 741 108.27 23.25 12.21
N SER A 742 108.04 22.28 13.13
CA SER A 742 108.98 21.64 14.09
C SER A 742 109.25 22.35 15.43
N PRO A 743 109.71 21.65 16.50
CA PRO A 743 110.17 20.25 16.55
C PRO A 743 109.33 19.31 17.45
N ALA A 744 109.74 18.03 17.51
CA ALA A 744 109.06 16.95 18.23
C ALA A 744 109.71 16.61 19.60
N MET A 745 108.99 15.84 20.42
CA MET A 745 109.55 15.04 21.50
C MET A 745 109.00 13.60 21.44
N ARG A 746 109.79 12.61 21.86
CA ARG A 746 109.51 11.16 21.78
C ARG A 746 109.69 10.50 23.16
N LEU A 747 109.47 9.18 23.21
CA LEU A 747 109.66 8.22 24.33
C LEU A 747 108.49 8.20 25.35
N SER A 748 108.10 7.04 25.91
CA SER A 748 108.54 5.64 25.63
C SER A 748 107.54 4.58 26.11
N THR A 749 107.45 3.48 25.37
CA THR A 749 106.93 2.14 25.76
C THR A 749 108.12 1.28 26.30
N PRO A 750 108.02 -0.03 26.61
CA PRO A 750 106.88 -0.99 26.59
C PRO A 750 106.78 -1.92 27.83
N ILE A 751 105.89 -2.95 27.79
CA ILE A 751 106.23 -4.39 27.93
C ILE A 751 104.96 -5.29 27.79
N HIS A 752 105.12 -6.53 27.33
CA HIS A 752 104.09 -7.55 26.96
C HIS A 752 104.47 -8.94 27.58
N PRO A 753 103.65 -10.02 27.57
CA PRO A 753 103.13 -10.81 26.41
C PRO A 753 101.59 -11.05 26.55
N SER A 754 100.82 -11.95 25.89
CA SER A 754 100.97 -13.18 25.05
C SER A 754 99.98 -13.12 23.85
N GLN A 755 100.04 -13.87 22.73
CA GLN A 755 100.08 -15.32 22.43
C GLN A 755 98.86 -16.14 22.90
N GLN A 756 98.22 -17.03 22.11
CA GLN A 756 98.45 -17.61 20.76
C GLN A 756 97.07 -18.18 20.24
N GLN A 757 96.65 -18.40 18.97
CA GLN A 757 97.13 -18.98 17.68
C GLN A 757 96.28 -18.36 16.51
N GLN A 758 96.77 -18.02 15.31
CA GLN A 758 97.18 -18.83 14.12
C GLN A 758 96.08 -19.74 13.52
N LEU A 759 95.82 -19.90 12.20
CA LEU A 759 96.07 -19.29 10.86
C LEU A 759 95.37 -20.31 9.85
N PRO A 760 95.44 -20.28 8.48
CA PRO A 760 96.08 -19.38 7.51
C PRO A 760 95.12 -18.82 6.41
N GLN A 761 95.70 -18.13 5.41
CA GLN A 761 95.03 -17.58 4.21
C GLN A 761 95.27 -18.45 2.95
N PRO A 762 94.47 -18.30 1.87
CA PRO A 762 94.76 -18.87 0.55
C PRO A 762 95.68 -17.97 -0.30
N SER A 763 96.49 -18.57 -1.16
CA SER A 763 97.28 -17.89 -2.20
C SER A 763 96.53 -17.79 -3.54
N LYS A 764 97.04 -16.94 -4.44
CA LYS A 764 96.76 -16.99 -5.88
C LYS A 764 97.84 -17.84 -6.56
N ASP A 765 97.50 -18.45 -7.70
CA ASP A 765 98.35 -18.50 -8.90
C ASP A 765 97.52 -18.96 -10.12
N GLU A 766 98.14 -18.97 -11.30
CA GLU A 766 97.50 -19.02 -12.63
C GLU A 766 97.32 -20.46 -13.19
N GLY A 767 96.75 -20.62 -14.40
CA GLY A 767 97.12 -21.79 -15.25
C GLY A 767 96.04 -22.61 -15.99
N THR A 768 95.15 -21.99 -16.76
CA THR A 768 94.71 -22.46 -18.10
C THR A 768 94.37 -23.95 -18.38
N ARG A 769 93.07 -24.25 -18.56
CA ARG A 769 92.45 -25.15 -19.58
C ARG A 769 90.95 -24.81 -19.63
N GLN A 770 90.34 -24.25 -20.69
CA GLN A 770 90.22 -24.68 -22.10
C GLN A 770 89.68 -26.09 -22.34
N GLN A 771 88.35 -26.20 -22.37
CA GLN A 771 87.47 -26.81 -23.39
C GLN A 771 86.04 -26.77 -22.80
N GLN A 772 84.98 -26.19 -23.40
CA GLN A 772 84.52 -26.09 -24.79
C GLN A 772 83.86 -27.38 -25.35
N GLN A 773 82.76 -27.78 -24.70
CA GLN A 773 81.58 -28.51 -25.19
C GLN A 773 80.46 -28.09 -24.22
N GLN A 774 79.41 -27.34 -24.54
CA GLN A 774 78.57 -27.20 -25.74
C GLN A 774 77.69 -28.43 -26.00
N GLN A 775 76.37 -28.26 -25.75
CA GLN A 775 75.28 -29.25 -25.92
C GLN A 775 75.37 -30.43 -24.92
N GLN A 776 74.31 -30.95 -24.29
CA GLN A 776 72.86 -30.95 -24.60
C GLN A 776 72.02 -30.94 -23.30
N GLN A 777 70.70 -30.67 -23.43
CA GLN A 777 69.55 -31.15 -22.61
C GLN A 777 69.69 -31.10 -21.05
N GLN A 778 68.81 -30.42 -20.30
CA GLN A 778 67.38 -30.14 -20.50
C GLN A 778 67.01 -28.70 -20.10
#